data_AF-A0A2A8HZU5-F1
#
_entry.id   AF-A0A2A8HZU5-F1
#
_cell.length_a   1.000
_cell.length_b   1.000
_cell.length_c   1.000
_cell.angle_alpha   90.00
_cell.angle_beta   90.00
_cell.angle_gamma   90.00
#
_symmetry.space_group_name_H-M   'P 1'
#
loop_
_entity.id
_entity.type
_entity.pdbx_description
1 polymer ?
#
loop_
_entity_poly.entity_id
_entity_poly.type
_entity_poly.pdbx_seq_one_letter_code
_entity_poly.pdbx_strand_id
1 'polypeptide(L)'
;MSLSKPEPPTIRAVSIEQETGQLGETLSAQLPLAAGAGFGALLWKQKGSPFGRERLAPEFVARQARDAGLALWCEVDITHFPLDHPLVEAYPALFAIRHSGSGDAPVDPRRTRRASGMARARLRQSEADVLVEPIAEALGAVLAEGVAGLRILGIDKVRPDHLERLLQSLREARPDLVLFADVADMAREDALARRGCGFDFLVSSFAWWDFRAPWLVEEAEALRGSLPIIAETGPGQVRGDNPAAVARAMQAAAALSGGVITPLSAVRAAPEAAARACELANAGARHSGELRRLTGSAAPVGAWLRGTGGDLRTAEGAHLVLINTSEAPQPAPLRETLLPALGGRFAMPEDVFAPMTGCEVRSCLLEPAAPILVQPDDDAAAAAREPRLVVEEIDPRVDGGDFPVKRVVGESVAVSAKVFADGHEQLAAEIEWRAIGEERWNRVRMAQHPNDLWTGTFPLERMGRHEFRVSGWLDRFGGFQRDFRKKLAAGVAQTVDHAEGRLLVERAAARSDKGLRERLESWVKRLTGDTDSEALLSIDLADLMDEADERPHLVSSPVQLVDAERLQARFSSWYELFPRSETRDPDRHGTFRDVIDRLPAIQAMGFDTLYFPPIHPIGRANRKGPNNSLEAGESDPGSPYAIGSSEGGHTALHPELGSFDDFKALIDAAHEHALEIALDFAIQCSPDHPWLKEHPDWFDWRPDGSIKYAENPPKKYQDIVNVDFYQDGAIPGLWLCLRDAVLFWIDHGVKTFRVDNPHTKPLPFWEWMIADVRGRHPDAIFLAEAFTRPAMMYRLAKIGFSQSYTYFTWRDHKAELTDYIVELTQTAPREFYRPHFFVNTPDINPPFLQTSGRAGFRIRAALAATLSGLMGVYSGFELCEAAPVPGKEEYLDSEKYQIRVRDWNQPGNIVADITLFNRLRRSHPALQTHLNTRFLTATNDTVLYYAKPSPDGSDMILVMVNLDPHHHQATGFEVPLWDFGIGDDGSIGVEDLASGARFRWWGKWQQVGLDPSEPYRIWRIAPGADA
;
A
#
# COMPACT_ATOMS: atom_id res chain seq x y z
N MET A 1 -17.99 -19.74 46.39
CA MET A 1 -18.86 -20.92 46.58
C MET A 1 -19.57 -21.18 45.26
N SER A 2 -19.02 -22.06 44.43
CA SER A 2 -19.62 -22.44 43.14
C SER A 2 -20.61 -23.57 43.40
N LEU A 3 -21.91 -23.29 43.25
CA LEU A 3 -22.90 -24.35 43.09
C LEU A 3 -22.59 -24.99 41.74
N SER A 4 -21.94 -26.16 41.75
CA SER A 4 -21.68 -26.93 40.52
C SER A 4 -23.01 -27.16 39.82
N LYS A 5 -23.20 -26.53 38.65
CA LYS A 5 -24.30 -26.89 37.76
C LYS A 5 -24.24 -28.41 37.54
N PRO A 6 -25.38 -29.13 37.59
CA PRO A 6 -25.39 -30.56 37.30
C PRO A 6 -24.73 -30.82 35.94
N GLU A 7 -23.84 -31.80 35.86
CA GLU A 7 -23.18 -32.14 34.59
C GLU A 7 -24.25 -32.52 33.54
N PRO A 8 -24.14 -32.02 32.29
CA PRO A 8 -25.10 -32.38 31.26
C PRO A 8 -25.07 -33.90 31.01
N PRO A 9 -26.24 -34.55 30.83
CA PRO A 9 -26.29 -35.99 30.58
C PRO A 9 -25.53 -36.31 29.30
N THR A 10 -24.42 -37.06 29.44
CA THR A 10 -23.58 -37.43 28.30
C THR A 10 -24.03 -38.77 27.75
N ILE A 11 -24.52 -38.76 26.51
CA ILE A 11 -25.05 -39.95 25.84
C ILE A 11 -23.92 -40.75 25.20
N ARG A 12 -23.77 -42.01 25.62
CA ARG A 12 -22.77 -42.95 25.11
C ARG A 12 -23.46 -44.28 24.88
N ALA A 13 -23.73 -44.62 23.63
CA ALA A 13 -24.39 -45.88 23.29
C ALA A 13 -23.60 -46.68 22.24
N VAL A 14 -23.71 -48.01 22.32
CA VAL A 14 -23.32 -48.89 21.23
C VAL A 14 -24.54 -49.34 20.46
N SER A 15 -24.42 -49.54 19.15
CA SER A 15 -25.51 -50.04 18.31
C SER A 15 -25.22 -51.43 17.74
N ILE A 16 -26.28 -52.20 17.52
CA ILE A 16 -26.19 -53.50 16.84
C ILE A 16 -27.38 -53.71 15.91
N GLU A 17 -27.11 -54.21 14.71
CA GLU A 17 -28.10 -54.60 13.70
C GLU A 17 -28.17 -56.13 13.63
N GLN A 18 -29.30 -56.69 13.17
CA GLN A 18 -29.48 -58.14 13.02
C GLN A 18 -28.68 -58.67 11.82
N GLU A 19 -27.36 -58.66 11.93
CA GLU A 19 -26.43 -59.24 10.95
C GLU A 19 -25.79 -60.49 11.61
N THR A 20 -26.14 -61.69 11.14
CA THR A 20 -25.54 -63.04 11.40
C THR A 20 -26.32 -64.05 12.27
N GLY A 21 -26.10 -65.34 11.98
CA GLY A 21 -26.67 -66.49 12.71
C GLY A 21 -25.98 -66.84 14.04
N GLN A 22 -25.03 -66.02 14.53
CA GLN A 22 -24.29 -66.19 15.80
C GLN A 22 -24.40 -64.96 16.73
N LEU A 23 -25.54 -64.27 16.69
CA LEU A 23 -25.78 -63.02 17.40
C LEU A 23 -25.63 -63.14 18.94
N GLY A 24 -26.08 -64.25 19.53
CA GLY A 24 -26.04 -64.46 20.98
C GLY A 24 -24.63 -64.56 21.57
N GLU A 25 -23.68 -65.22 20.87
CA GLU A 25 -22.28 -65.34 21.31
C GLU A 25 -21.54 -63.99 21.17
N THR A 26 -21.82 -63.28 20.08
CA THR A 26 -21.26 -61.95 19.79
C THR A 26 -21.58 -60.96 20.90
N LEU A 27 -22.85 -60.90 21.31
CA LEU A 27 -23.33 -60.00 22.37
C LEU A 27 -22.71 -60.34 23.73
N SER A 28 -22.69 -61.62 24.11
CA SER A 28 -22.11 -62.07 25.39
C SER A 28 -20.63 -61.69 25.54
N ALA A 29 -19.86 -61.77 24.45
CA ALA A 29 -18.43 -61.46 24.47
C ALA A 29 -18.12 -59.95 24.38
N GLN A 30 -18.93 -59.16 23.67
CA GLN A 30 -18.57 -57.79 23.30
C GLN A 30 -19.27 -56.70 24.11
N LEU A 31 -20.46 -56.96 24.65
CA LEU A 31 -21.14 -55.97 25.49
C LEU A 31 -20.36 -55.62 26.77
N PRO A 32 -19.66 -56.55 27.47
CA PRO A 32 -18.81 -56.19 28.60
C PRO A 32 -17.64 -55.28 28.22
N LEU A 33 -17.08 -55.42 27.00
CA LEU A 33 -16.02 -54.54 26.50
C LEU A 33 -16.54 -53.12 26.25
N ALA A 34 -17.75 -52.99 25.69
CA ALA A 34 -18.41 -51.70 25.53
C ALA A 34 -18.72 -51.03 26.88
N ALA A 35 -19.26 -51.78 27.85
CA ALA A 35 -19.49 -51.27 29.19
C ALA A 35 -18.18 -50.83 29.87
N GLY A 36 -17.11 -51.64 29.74
CA GLY A 36 -15.78 -51.33 30.26
C GLY A 36 -15.12 -50.09 29.62
N ALA A 37 -15.44 -49.78 28.36
CA ALA A 37 -15.02 -48.55 27.69
C ALA A 37 -15.84 -47.32 28.11
N GLY A 38 -16.91 -47.48 28.87
CA GLY A 38 -17.73 -46.38 29.41
C GLY A 38 -19.03 -46.09 28.66
N PHE A 39 -19.48 -46.99 27.76
CA PHE A 39 -20.81 -46.90 27.16
C PHE A 39 -21.89 -47.29 28.17
N GLY A 40 -23.04 -46.61 28.13
CA GLY A 40 -24.15 -46.81 29.08
C GLY A 40 -25.42 -47.44 28.49
N ALA A 41 -25.50 -47.57 27.16
CA ALA A 41 -26.69 -48.10 26.49
C ALA A 41 -26.36 -48.94 25.26
N LEU A 42 -27.27 -49.87 24.93
CA LEU A 42 -27.28 -50.66 23.70
C LEU A 42 -28.51 -50.28 22.86
N LEU A 43 -28.28 -49.73 21.67
CA LEU A 43 -29.32 -49.47 20.67
C LEU A 43 -29.51 -50.70 19.77
N TRP A 44 -30.65 -51.35 19.90
CA TRP A 44 -31.12 -52.41 19.00
C TRP A 44 -31.73 -51.79 17.73
N LYS A 45 -30.99 -51.89 16.61
CA LYS A 45 -31.35 -51.29 15.32
C LYS A 45 -32.10 -52.30 14.46
N GLN A 46 -33.39 -52.47 14.74
CA GLN A 46 -34.31 -53.22 13.91
C GLN A 46 -35.60 -52.43 13.74
N LYS A 47 -36.00 -52.17 12.48
CA LYS A 47 -37.22 -51.42 12.17
C LYS A 47 -38.45 -52.22 12.57
N GLY A 48 -38.95 -51.98 13.78
CA GLY A 48 -40.18 -52.57 14.29
C GLY A 48 -41.33 -51.57 14.37
N SER A 49 -42.56 -52.06 14.25
CA SER A 49 -43.79 -51.30 14.55
C SER A 49 -44.25 -51.67 15.97
N PRO A 50 -44.74 -50.70 16.77
CA PRO A 50 -45.29 -51.00 18.10
C PRO A 50 -46.58 -51.84 18.02
N PHE A 51 -47.17 -51.97 16.83
CA PHE A 51 -48.35 -52.78 16.56
C PHE A 51 -48.01 -54.12 15.88
N GLY A 52 -46.73 -54.46 15.76
CA GLY A 52 -46.28 -55.74 15.22
C GLY A 52 -46.69 -56.92 16.12
N ARG A 53 -46.78 -58.13 15.54
CA ARG A 53 -47.06 -59.36 16.31
C ARG A 53 -45.83 -59.90 17.07
N GLU A 54 -44.65 -59.35 16.82
CA GLU A 54 -43.38 -59.72 17.45
C GLU A 54 -42.89 -58.60 18.38
N ARG A 55 -42.14 -58.97 19.43
CA ARG A 55 -41.47 -57.99 20.30
C ARG A 55 -40.49 -57.12 19.50
N LEU A 56 -40.35 -55.84 19.86
CA LEU A 56 -39.39 -54.94 19.20
C LEU A 56 -37.93 -55.40 19.38
N ALA A 57 -37.60 -56.00 20.52
CA ALA A 57 -36.31 -56.63 20.77
C ALA A 57 -36.51 -58.06 21.31
N PRO A 58 -35.75 -59.06 20.81
CA PRO A 58 -35.80 -60.40 21.37
C PRO A 58 -35.38 -60.44 22.84
N GLU A 59 -36.01 -61.29 23.65
CA GLU A 59 -35.77 -61.36 25.11
C GLU A 59 -34.30 -61.65 25.47
N PHE A 60 -33.58 -62.41 24.65
CA PHE A 60 -32.17 -62.71 24.89
C PHE A 60 -31.27 -61.47 24.74
N VAL A 61 -31.62 -60.53 23.83
CA VAL A 61 -30.89 -59.26 23.66
C VAL A 61 -31.09 -58.39 24.88
N ALA A 62 -32.34 -58.29 25.36
CA ALA A 62 -32.67 -57.53 26.57
C ALA A 62 -31.99 -58.07 27.82
N ARG A 63 -31.87 -59.40 27.93
CA ARG A 63 -31.14 -60.07 29.03
C ARG A 63 -29.65 -59.75 28.98
N GLN A 64 -29.00 -59.90 27.82
CA GLN A 64 -27.56 -59.66 27.68
C GLN A 64 -27.16 -58.19 27.87
N ALA A 65 -28.00 -57.25 27.43
CA ALA A 65 -27.80 -55.82 27.73
C ALA A 65 -27.80 -55.57 29.25
N ARG A 66 -28.77 -56.15 29.96
CA ARG A 66 -28.91 -56.03 31.42
C ARG A 66 -27.74 -56.68 32.16
N ASP A 67 -27.30 -57.86 31.74
CA ASP A 67 -26.16 -58.58 32.34
C ASP A 67 -24.84 -57.80 32.18
N ALA A 68 -24.70 -57.04 31.09
CA ALA A 68 -23.56 -56.16 30.85
C ALA A 68 -23.71 -54.77 31.51
N GLY A 69 -24.84 -54.47 32.16
CA GLY A 69 -25.10 -53.17 32.80
C GLY A 69 -25.48 -52.04 31.83
N LEU A 70 -25.92 -52.36 30.61
CA LEU A 70 -26.31 -51.40 29.59
C LEU A 70 -27.84 -51.23 29.52
N ALA A 71 -28.31 -49.98 29.41
CA ALA A 71 -29.71 -49.68 29.13
C ALA A 71 -30.10 -50.11 27.71
N LEU A 72 -31.17 -50.88 27.55
CA LEU A 72 -31.65 -51.29 26.23
C LEU A 72 -32.48 -50.18 25.59
N TRP A 73 -32.08 -49.74 24.39
CA TRP A 73 -32.82 -48.83 23.53
C TRP A 73 -33.26 -49.53 22.24
N CYS A 74 -34.41 -49.14 21.69
CA CYS A 74 -34.96 -49.75 20.47
C CYS A 74 -35.33 -48.69 19.42
N GLU A 75 -35.20 -49.03 18.14
CA GLU A 75 -35.76 -48.22 17.05
C GLU A 75 -37.23 -48.58 16.81
N VAL A 76 -38.08 -47.57 16.65
CA VAL A 76 -39.52 -47.77 16.45
C VAL A 76 -40.06 -46.88 15.34
N ASP A 77 -40.82 -47.48 14.43
CA ASP A 77 -41.54 -46.76 13.37
C ASP A 77 -43.04 -46.68 13.72
N ILE A 78 -43.45 -45.51 14.20
CA ILE A 78 -44.83 -45.23 14.62
C ILE A 78 -45.78 -44.96 13.45
N THR A 79 -45.26 -44.93 12.22
CA THR A 79 -46.07 -44.65 11.03
C THR A 79 -46.63 -45.91 10.39
N HIS A 80 -46.20 -47.11 10.80
CA HIS A 80 -46.57 -48.37 10.16
C HIS A 80 -47.47 -49.22 11.07
N PHE A 81 -48.58 -49.70 10.51
CA PHE A 81 -49.58 -50.55 11.16
C PHE A 81 -49.80 -51.84 10.35
N PRO A 82 -50.14 -52.98 10.97
CA PRO A 82 -50.64 -54.14 10.25
C PRO A 82 -51.89 -53.80 9.42
N LEU A 83 -52.05 -54.40 8.23
CA LEU A 83 -53.21 -54.13 7.36
C LEU A 83 -54.56 -54.51 8.00
N ASP A 84 -54.56 -55.52 8.87
CA ASP A 84 -55.70 -56.03 9.63
C ASP A 84 -55.92 -55.30 10.97
N HIS A 85 -55.17 -54.22 11.24
CA HIS A 85 -55.29 -53.49 12.50
C HIS A 85 -56.63 -52.75 12.59
N PRO A 86 -57.38 -52.82 13.71
CA PRO A 86 -58.71 -52.20 13.85
C PRO A 86 -58.76 -50.70 13.51
N LEU A 87 -57.70 -49.94 13.82
CA LEU A 87 -57.61 -48.52 13.46
C LEU A 87 -57.49 -48.28 11.96
N VAL A 88 -56.90 -49.21 11.20
CA VAL A 88 -56.78 -49.12 9.73
C VAL A 88 -58.14 -49.35 9.09
N GLU A 89 -58.95 -50.25 9.65
CA GLU A 89 -60.34 -50.51 9.21
C GLU A 89 -61.29 -49.38 9.60
N ALA A 90 -61.16 -48.84 10.82
CA ALA A 90 -62.02 -47.78 11.33
C ALA A 90 -61.77 -46.41 10.66
N TYR A 91 -60.52 -46.10 10.31
CA TYR A 91 -60.14 -44.81 9.75
C TYR A 91 -59.29 -44.93 8.46
N PRO A 92 -59.77 -45.62 7.41
CA PRO A 92 -58.96 -45.98 6.24
C PRO A 92 -58.41 -44.75 5.48
N ALA A 93 -59.10 -43.61 5.54
CA ALA A 93 -58.65 -42.35 4.92
C ALA A 93 -57.36 -41.79 5.54
N LEU A 94 -57.07 -42.12 6.81
CA LEU A 94 -55.85 -41.72 7.52
C LEU A 94 -54.66 -42.61 7.19
N PHE A 95 -54.83 -43.66 6.39
CA PHE A 95 -53.76 -44.57 6.02
C PHE A 95 -53.51 -44.57 4.51
N ALA A 96 -52.25 -44.53 4.12
CA ALA A 96 -51.83 -44.91 2.78
C ALA A 96 -51.79 -46.44 2.71
N ILE A 97 -52.92 -47.02 2.33
CA ILE A 97 -53.06 -48.46 2.12
C ILE A 97 -52.75 -48.75 0.66
N ARG A 98 -51.69 -49.54 0.40
CA ARG A 98 -51.46 -50.10 -0.94
C ARG A 98 -51.96 -51.54 -0.93
N HIS A 99 -53.18 -51.74 -1.42
CA HIS A 99 -53.67 -53.07 -1.75
C HIS A 99 -52.83 -53.62 -2.91
N SER A 100 -52.36 -54.85 -2.77
CA SER A 100 -51.62 -55.57 -3.81
C SER A 100 -52.46 -55.67 -5.10
N GLY A 101 -51.91 -55.25 -6.24
CA GLY A 101 -52.42 -55.59 -7.57
C GLY A 101 -53.00 -54.44 -8.39
N SER A 102 -52.14 -53.72 -9.10
CA SER A 102 -52.54 -52.99 -10.31
C SER A 102 -51.35 -52.84 -11.28
N GLY A 103 -51.39 -53.59 -12.39
CA GLY A 103 -50.82 -53.17 -13.68
C GLY A 103 -49.51 -53.82 -14.11
N ASP A 104 -49.59 -54.57 -15.22
CA ASP A 104 -48.48 -55.11 -16.01
C ASP A 104 -47.46 -54.04 -16.44
N ALA A 105 -46.33 -53.97 -15.73
CA ALA A 105 -45.12 -53.32 -16.22
C ALA A 105 -43.91 -54.22 -15.94
N PRO A 106 -42.91 -54.29 -16.84
CA PRO A 106 -41.75 -55.14 -16.64
C PRO A 106 -40.99 -54.76 -15.36
N VAL A 107 -40.54 -55.77 -14.63
CA VAL A 107 -39.74 -55.64 -13.40
C VAL A 107 -38.44 -54.89 -13.72
N ASP A 108 -38.23 -53.73 -13.10
CA ASP A 108 -36.96 -53.00 -13.16
C ASP A 108 -35.99 -53.55 -12.10
N PRO A 109 -34.90 -54.24 -12.49
CA PRO A 109 -33.93 -54.81 -11.54
C PRO A 109 -33.10 -53.75 -10.79
N ARG A 110 -33.26 -52.46 -11.07
CA ARG A 110 -32.67 -51.34 -10.32
C ARG A 110 -33.56 -50.81 -9.19
N ARG A 111 -34.74 -51.41 -8.98
CA ARG A 111 -35.68 -51.04 -7.91
C ARG A 111 -35.82 -52.16 -6.89
N THR A 112 -35.43 -51.88 -5.65
CA THR A 112 -35.71 -52.76 -4.49
C THR A 112 -37.22 -52.98 -4.38
N ARG A 113 -37.66 -54.26 -4.27
CA ARG A 113 -39.07 -54.60 -3.96
C ARG A 113 -39.48 -53.84 -2.70
N ARG A 114 -40.52 -53.00 -2.80
CA ARG A 114 -41.10 -52.31 -1.63
C ARG A 114 -41.96 -53.29 -0.84
N ALA A 115 -41.84 -53.28 0.48
CA ALA A 115 -42.52 -54.20 1.40
C ALA A 115 -44.05 -54.19 1.22
N SER A 116 -44.65 -55.39 1.16
CA SER A 116 -46.10 -55.63 1.18
C SER A 116 -46.51 -56.11 2.57
N GLY A 117 -47.61 -55.58 3.13
CA GLY A 117 -48.22 -56.13 4.37
C GLY A 117 -48.52 -55.11 5.49
N MET A 118 -48.16 -53.83 5.32
CA MET A 118 -48.37 -52.79 6.33
C MET A 118 -49.12 -51.58 5.74
N ALA A 119 -50.05 -51.00 6.49
CA ALA A 119 -50.66 -49.70 6.24
C ALA A 119 -49.77 -48.59 6.82
N ARG A 120 -49.60 -47.48 6.09
CA ARG A 120 -48.79 -46.35 6.57
C ARG A 120 -49.69 -45.17 6.97
N ALA A 121 -49.69 -44.80 8.25
CA ALA A 121 -50.46 -43.68 8.78
C ALA A 121 -50.01 -42.33 8.20
N ARG A 122 -50.97 -41.47 7.87
CA ARG A 122 -50.81 -40.09 7.36
C ARG A 122 -50.86 -39.11 8.53
N LEU A 123 -49.90 -39.24 9.46
CA LEU A 123 -49.85 -38.49 10.71
C LEU A 123 -49.60 -36.96 10.54
N ARG A 124 -49.46 -36.45 9.30
CA ARG A 124 -49.42 -35.01 8.98
C ARG A 124 -50.80 -34.35 8.86
N GLN A 125 -51.88 -35.12 8.84
CA GLN A 125 -53.26 -34.59 8.72
C GLN A 125 -53.81 -34.25 10.10
N SER A 126 -54.60 -33.17 10.24
CA SER A 126 -55.24 -32.79 11.51
C SER A 126 -56.16 -33.89 12.04
N GLU A 127 -56.81 -34.60 11.13
CA GLU A 127 -57.76 -35.67 11.42
C GLU A 127 -57.08 -36.91 12.01
N ALA A 128 -55.74 -36.98 11.96
CA ALA A 128 -54.96 -38.07 12.55
C ALA A 128 -54.84 -38.00 14.08
N ASP A 129 -55.42 -36.98 14.74
CA ASP A 129 -55.41 -36.83 16.20
C ASP A 129 -55.96 -38.08 16.92
N VAL A 130 -56.97 -38.74 16.33
CA VAL A 130 -57.56 -39.99 16.86
C VAL A 130 -56.57 -41.15 16.96
N LEU A 131 -55.43 -41.08 16.28
CA LEU A 131 -54.39 -42.11 16.28
C LEU A 131 -53.32 -41.87 17.35
N VAL A 132 -53.25 -40.70 17.97
CA VAL A 132 -52.16 -40.33 18.91
C VAL A 132 -52.18 -41.18 20.18
N GLU A 133 -53.33 -41.26 20.86
CA GLU A 133 -53.47 -42.02 22.12
C GLU A 133 -53.22 -43.53 21.94
N PRO A 134 -53.79 -44.21 20.90
CA PRO A 134 -53.48 -45.63 20.68
C PRO A 134 -52.01 -45.91 20.38
N ILE A 135 -51.30 -44.97 19.72
CA ILE A 135 -49.85 -45.08 19.52
C ILE A 135 -49.12 -44.95 20.85
N ALA A 136 -49.55 -44.03 21.73
CA ALA A 136 -48.98 -43.87 23.06
C ALA A 136 -49.14 -45.14 23.91
N GLU A 137 -50.34 -45.73 23.93
CA GLU A 137 -50.63 -46.98 24.67
C GLU A 137 -49.78 -48.16 24.17
N ALA A 138 -49.69 -48.34 22.84
CA ALA A 138 -48.91 -49.43 22.25
C ALA A 138 -47.40 -49.30 22.57
N LEU A 139 -46.88 -48.08 22.52
CA LEU A 139 -45.51 -47.80 22.95
C LEU A 139 -45.35 -48.00 24.47
N GLY A 140 -46.33 -47.61 25.28
CA GLY A 140 -46.34 -47.88 26.72
C GLY A 140 -46.22 -49.37 27.06
N ALA A 141 -46.89 -50.24 26.28
CA ALA A 141 -46.79 -51.69 26.43
C ALA A 141 -45.37 -52.21 26.09
N VAL A 142 -44.73 -51.66 25.05
CA VAL A 142 -43.32 -51.97 24.71
C VAL A 142 -42.38 -51.56 25.86
N LEU A 143 -42.60 -50.40 26.47
CA LEU A 143 -41.77 -49.92 27.58
C LEU A 143 -41.87 -50.79 28.83
N ALA A 144 -43.03 -51.44 29.04
CA ALA A 144 -43.23 -52.40 30.12
C ALA A 144 -42.35 -53.66 29.99
N GLU A 145 -41.80 -53.94 28.80
CA GLU A 145 -40.88 -55.07 28.56
C GLU A 145 -39.41 -54.78 28.97
N GLY A 146 -39.14 -53.62 29.59
CA GLY A 146 -37.81 -53.26 30.10
C GLY A 146 -36.95 -52.47 29.12
N VAL A 147 -37.55 -51.87 28.09
CA VAL A 147 -36.90 -50.91 27.20
C VAL A 147 -36.78 -49.56 27.91
N ALA A 148 -35.57 -49.02 27.97
CA ALA A 148 -35.23 -47.78 28.67
C ALA A 148 -35.14 -46.55 27.74
N GLY A 149 -35.23 -46.74 26.43
CA GLY A 149 -35.21 -45.65 25.46
C GLY A 149 -35.68 -46.04 24.07
N LEU A 150 -36.18 -45.06 23.32
CA LEU A 150 -36.76 -45.23 21.99
C LEU A 150 -36.16 -44.23 21.01
N ARG A 151 -35.63 -44.73 19.88
CA ARG A 151 -35.36 -43.95 18.68
C ARG A 151 -36.60 -43.96 17.81
N ILE A 152 -37.29 -42.82 17.70
CA ILE A 152 -38.50 -42.73 16.87
C ILE A 152 -38.12 -42.39 15.45
N LEU A 153 -38.51 -43.27 14.53
CA LEU A 153 -38.25 -43.14 13.10
C LEU A 153 -39.39 -42.39 12.40
N GLY A 154 -39.05 -41.62 11.37
CA GLY A 154 -40.05 -40.98 10.50
C GLY A 154 -40.80 -39.81 11.13
N ILE A 155 -40.17 -39.10 12.07
CA ILE A 155 -40.73 -37.93 12.76
C ILE A 155 -41.07 -36.77 11.81
N ASP A 156 -40.46 -36.73 10.63
CA ASP A 156 -40.81 -35.83 9.53
C ASP A 156 -42.24 -36.03 9.04
N LYS A 157 -42.77 -37.25 9.13
CA LYS A 157 -44.12 -37.62 8.66
C LYS A 157 -45.19 -37.41 9.73
N VAL A 158 -44.82 -36.88 10.89
CA VAL A 158 -45.71 -36.61 12.01
C VAL A 158 -45.84 -35.10 12.20
N ARG A 159 -47.07 -34.65 12.43
CA ARG A 159 -47.38 -33.28 12.82
C ARG A 159 -46.75 -32.93 14.18
N PRO A 160 -46.11 -31.75 14.35
CA PRO A 160 -45.45 -31.40 15.60
C PRO A 160 -46.34 -31.46 16.86
N ASP A 161 -47.59 -31.03 16.75
CA ASP A 161 -48.59 -31.06 17.84
C ASP A 161 -48.99 -32.49 18.24
N HIS A 162 -49.12 -33.39 17.27
CA HIS A 162 -49.37 -34.81 17.54
C HIS A 162 -48.16 -35.48 18.19
N LEU A 163 -46.97 -35.13 17.73
CA LEU A 163 -45.72 -35.66 18.27
C LEU A 163 -45.49 -35.20 19.70
N GLU A 164 -45.70 -33.91 20.00
CA GLU A 164 -45.59 -33.36 21.35
C GLU A 164 -46.49 -34.08 22.36
N ARG A 165 -47.77 -34.25 22.01
CA ARG A 165 -48.73 -34.98 22.86
C ARG A 165 -48.33 -36.44 23.05
N LEU A 166 -47.92 -37.13 21.98
CA LEU A 166 -47.47 -38.52 22.06
C LEU A 166 -46.29 -38.68 23.04
N LEU A 167 -45.25 -37.86 22.88
CA LEU A 167 -44.05 -37.95 23.71
C LEU A 167 -44.32 -37.53 25.15
N GLN A 168 -45.22 -36.56 25.37
CA GLN A 168 -45.67 -36.18 26.70
C GLN A 168 -46.35 -37.37 27.41
N SER A 169 -47.30 -38.06 26.77
CA SER A 169 -47.97 -39.23 27.35
C SER A 169 -46.99 -40.34 27.73
N LEU A 170 -45.98 -40.59 26.88
CA LEU A 170 -44.94 -41.60 27.19
C LEU A 170 -44.09 -41.21 28.39
N ARG A 171 -43.76 -39.92 28.52
CA ARG A 171 -42.93 -39.42 29.62
C ARG A 171 -43.70 -39.33 30.94
N GLU A 172 -45.01 -39.09 30.89
CA GLU A 172 -45.89 -39.21 32.05
C GLU A 172 -45.97 -40.66 32.56
N ALA A 173 -46.01 -41.63 31.64
CA ALA A 173 -46.00 -43.05 32.00
C ALA A 173 -44.62 -43.53 32.50
N ARG A 174 -43.53 -43.02 31.94
CA ARG A 174 -42.13 -43.36 32.28
C ARG A 174 -41.24 -42.11 32.29
N PRO A 175 -41.07 -41.45 33.45
CA PRO A 175 -40.27 -40.23 33.55
C PRO A 175 -38.77 -40.41 33.26
N ASP A 176 -38.27 -41.64 33.39
CA ASP A 176 -36.88 -42.03 33.18
C ASP A 176 -36.56 -42.44 31.72
N LEU A 177 -37.56 -42.37 30.83
CA LEU A 177 -37.45 -42.80 29.44
C LEU A 177 -36.58 -41.87 28.60
N VAL A 178 -35.67 -42.46 27.82
CA VAL A 178 -34.85 -41.72 26.85
C VAL A 178 -35.51 -41.75 25.46
N LEU A 179 -35.95 -40.60 24.96
CA LEU A 179 -36.60 -40.41 23.66
C LEU A 179 -35.69 -39.62 22.72
N PHE A 180 -35.38 -40.16 21.55
CA PHE A 180 -34.55 -39.47 20.57
C PHE A 180 -34.97 -39.78 19.13
N ALA A 181 -34.47 -38.98 18.20
CA ALA A 181 -34.76 -39.15 16.78
C ALA A 181 -33.60 -38.70 15.90
N ASP A 182 -33.64 -39.15 14.66
CA ASP A 182 -32.69 -38.75 13.61
C ASP A 182 -33.23 -37.55 12.84
N VAL A 183 -32.35 -36.64 12.45
CA VAL A 183 -32.68 -35.48 11.61
C VAL A 183 -31.98 -35.50 10.25
N ALA A 184 -31.18 -36.51 9.95
CA ALA A 184 -30.28 -36.51 8.79
C ALA A 184 -30.98 -36.53 7.42
N ASP A 185 -32.15 -37.14 7.34
CA ASP A 185 -32.97 -37.21 6.12
C ASP A 185 -34.08 -36.14 6.08
N MET A 186 -34.03 -35.13 6.96
CA MET A 186 -35.10 -34.15 7.14
C MET A 186 -34.77 -32.79 6.52
N ALA A 187 -35.80 -32.08 6.04
CA ALA A 187 -35.66 -30.66 5.71
C ALA A 187 -35.38 -29.86 6.99
N ARG A 188 -34.53 -28.83 6.89
CA ARG A 188 -34.07 -28.01 8.04
C ARG A 188 -35.22 -27.40 8.84
N GLU A 189 -36.25 -26.90 8.16
CA GLU A 189 -37.47 -26.36 8.79
C GLU A 189 -38.24 -27.44 9.56
N ASP A 190 -38.29 -28.65 9.01
CA ASP A 190 -38.94 -29.78 9.66
C ASP A 190 -38.18 -30.23 10.91
N ALA A 191 -36.85 -30.24 10.89
CA ALA A 191 -36.03 -30.57 12.07
C ALA A 191 -36.20 -29.51 13.18
N LEU A 192 -36.21 -28.22 12.81
CA LEU A 192 -36.43 -27.12 13.75
C LEU A 192 -37.83 -27.14 14.38
N ALA A 193 -38.86 -27.50 13.62
CA ALA A 193 -40.24 -27.59 14.12
C ALA A 193 -40.44 -28.73 15.15
N ARG A 194 -39.45 -29.61 15.35
CA ARG A 194 -39.48 -30.69 16.35
C ARG A 194 -38.80 -30.28 17.65
N ARG A 195 -38.25 -29.06 17.68
CA ARG A 195 -37.74 -28.42 18.90
C ARG A 195 -38.91 -28.23 19.88
N GLY A 196 -38.79 -28.82 21.06
CA GLY A 196 -39.81 -28.71 22.11
C GLY A 196 -40.85 -29.84 22.12
N CYS A 197 -40.89 -30.73 21.14
CA CYS A 197 -41.84 -31.87 21.13
C CYS A 197 -41.57 -32.92 22.23
N GLY A 198 -40.48 -32.80 23.00
CA GLY A 198 -40.21 -33.66 24.14
C GLY A 198 -39.16 -34.75 23.94
N PHE A 199 -38.37 -34.73 22.86
CA PHE A 199 -37.16 -35.55 22.76
C PHE A 199 -36.06 -35.08 23.73
N ASP A 200 -35.18 -35.98 24.14
CA ASP A 200 -34.02 -35.71 25.00
C ASP A 200 -32.78 -35.33 24.20
N PHE A 201 -32.64 -35.86 22.98
CA PHE A 201 -31.57 -35.49 22.05
C PHE A 201 -31.90 -35.83 20.59
N LEU A 202 -31.14 -35.25 19.67
CA LEU A 202 -31.21 -35.54 18.23
C LEU A 202 -29.91 -36.18 17.75
N VAL A 203 -30.02 -37.11 16.79
CA VAL A 203 -28.87 -37.72 16.12
C VAL A 203 -28.60 -36.95 14.82
N SER A 204 -27.39 -36.41 14.71
CA SER A 204 -26.91 -35.63 13.55
C SER A 204 -26.61 -36.49 12.33
N SER A 205 -26.42 -35.82 11.19
CA SER A 205 -25.96 -36.41 9.93
C SER A 205 -24.49 -36.84 9.94
N PHE A 206 -23.82 -36.92 11.10
CA PHE A 206 -22.39 -37.24 11.18
C PHE A 206 -22.01 -38.54 10.46
N ALA A 207 -22.89 -39.55 10.46
CA ALA A 207 -22.66 -40.85 9.85
C ALA A 207 -22.32 -40.80 8.34
N TRP A 208 -22.76 -39.75 7.65
CA TRP A 208 -22.54 -39.52 6.22
C TRP A 208 -21.43 -38.50 5.93
N TRP A 209 -20.79 -37.97 6.97
CA TRP A 209 -19.77 -36.94 6.86
C TRP A 209 -18.40 -37.51 6.48
N ASP A 210 -17.69 -36.83 5.59
CA ASP A 210 -16.37 -37.21 5.07
C ASP A 210 -15.20 -36.58 5.85
N PHE A 211 -15.48 -35.99 7.02
CA PHE A 211 -14.55 -35.18 7.82
C PHE A 211 -14.08 -33.87 7.17
N ARG A 212 -14.63 -33.51 6.00
CA ARG A 212 -14.18 -32.35 5.20
C ARG A 212 -15.29 -31.44 4.74
N ALA A 213 -16.52 -31.90 4.60
CA ALA A 213 -17.60 -31.11 4.06
C ALA A 213 -18.09 -30.05 5.09
N PRO A 214 -18.47 -28.84 4.67
CA PRO A 214 -18.88 -27.78 5.59
C PRO A 214 -20.27 -28.01 6.20
N TRP A 215 -21.13 -28.81 5.55
CA TRP A 215 -22.53 -28.98 5.93
C TRP A 215 -22.75 -29.52 7.35
N LEU A 216 -21.76 -30.22 7.95
CA LEU A 216 -21.89 -30.68 9.33
C LEU A 216 -21.93 -29.51 10.31
N VAL A 217 -21.13 -28.47 10.05
CA VAL A 217 -21.15 -27.24 10.84
C VAL A 217 -22.47 -26.50 10.61
N GLU A 218 -22.95 -26.45 9.37
CA GLU A 218 -24.23 -25.83 9.04
C GLU A 218 -25.41 -26.50 9.74
N GLU A 219 -25.41 -27.83 9.83
CA GLU A 219 -26.40 -28.63 10.56
C GLU A 219 -26.30 -28.40 12.07
N ALA A 220 -25.11 -28.49 12.65
CA ALA A 220 -24.89 -28.25 14.07
C ALA A 220 -25.34 -26.84 14.48
N GLU A 221 -25.02 -25.83 13.68
CA GLU A 221 -25.42 -24.44 13.90
C GLU A 221 -26.92 -24.22 13.65
N ALA A 222 -27.52 -24.93 12.69
CA ALA A 222 -28.98 -24.90 12.47
C ALA A 222 -29.75 -25.37 13.69
N LEU A 223 -29.27 -26.44 14.31
CA LEU A 223 -29.92 -27.11 15.42
C LEU A 223 -29.46 -26.55 16.77
N ARG A 224 -28.54 -25.58 16.78
CA ARG A 224 -28.01 -24.94 17.97
C ARG A 224 -29.13 -24.34 18.83
N GLY A 225 -29.06 -24.57 20.14
CA GLY A 225 -30.07 -24.12 21.10
C GLY A 225 -31.38 -24.92 21.11
N SER A 226 -31.48 -26.00 20.31
CA SER A 226 -32.60 -26.95 20.39
C SER A 226 -32.40 -27.98 21.51
N LEU A 227 -32.10 -29.23 21.16
CA LEU A 227 -31.75 -30.32 22.05
C LEU A 227 -30.26 -30.65 21.90
N PRO A 228 -29.66 -31.37 22.87
CA PRO A 228 -28.34 -31.97 22.67
C PRO A 228 -28.28 -32.74 21.34
N ILE A 229 -27.23 -32.47 20.57
CA ILE A 229 -26.98 -33.15 19.29
C ILE A 229 -25.90 -34.19 19.53
N ILE A 230 -26.15 -35.43 19.11
CA ILE A 230 -25.22 -36.56 19.23
C ILE A 230 -24.86 -37.07 17.84
N ALA A 231 -23.65 -37.60 17.70
CA ALA A 231 -23.18 -38.19 16.46
C ALA A 231 -23.29 -39.72 16.50
N GLU A 232 -23.90 -40.31 15.47
CA GLU A 232 -23.80 -41.74 15.19
C GLU A 232 -22.70 -41.97 14.15
N THR A 233 -21.78 -42.90 14.38
CA THR A 233 -20.76 -43.26 13.38
C THR A 233 -21.37 -44.16 12.30
N GLY A 234 -21.14 -43.82 11.03
CA GLY A 234 -21.76 -44.51 9.90
C GLY A 234 -21.03 -45.80 9.48
N PRO A 235 -21.73 -46.76 8.85
CA PRO A 235 -21.11 -48.00 8.37
C PRO A 235 -19.92 -47.76 7.44
N GLY A 236 -19.92 -46.73 6.60
CA GLY A 236 -18.78 -46.40 5.74
C GLY A 236 -17.56 -45.81 6.45
N GLN A 237 -17.74 -45.26 7.66
CA GLN A 237 -16.66 -44.70 8.49
C GLN A 237 -16.02 -45.76 9.38
N VAL A 238 -16.77 -46.81 9.74
CA VAL A 238 -16.35 -47.85 10.70
C VAL A 238 -16.33 -49.27 10.12
N ARG A 239 -16.61 -49.47 8.83
CA ARG A 239 -16.34 -50.72 8.09
C ARG A 239 -14.95 -50.63 7.45
N GLY A 240 -13.98 -51.28 8.05
CA GLY A 240 -12.65 -51.44 7.45
C GLY A 240 -11.68 -52.15 8.39
N ASP A 241 -10.62 -52.72 7.80
CA ASP A 241 -9.54 -53.43 8.51
C ASP A 241 -8.51 -52.47 9.15
N ASN A 242 -8.79 -51.16 9.18
CA ASN A 242 -7.90 -50.11 9.68
C ASN A 242 -8.40 -49.54 11.03
N PRO A 243 -7.87 -49.99 12.18
CA PRO A 243 -8.27 -49.51 13.50
C PRO A 243 -8.10 -48.00 13.69
N ALA A 244 -7.14 -47.35 13.01
CA ALA A 244 -6.91 -45.92 13.14
C ALA A 244 -8.02 -45.09 12.48
N ALA A 245 -8.57 -45.56 11.35
CA ALA A 245 -9.73 -44.92 10.72
C ALA A 245 -11.00 -45.06 11.56
N VAL A 246 -11.21 -46.24 12.18
CA VAL A 246 -12.31 -46.48 13.13
C VAL A 246 -12.16 -45.58 14.37
N ALA A 247 -10.94 -45.46 14.89
CA ALA A 247 -10.61 -44.57 16.01
C ALA A 247 -10.95 -43.10 15.69
N ARG A 248 -10.56 -42.61 14.51
CA ARG A 248 -10.88 -41.24 14.04
C ARG A 248 -12.38 -40.99 14.04
N ALA A 249 -13.15 -41.92 13.47
CA ALA A 249 -14.61 -41.79 13.36
C ALA A 249 -15.26 -41.64 14.74
N MET A 250 -14.91 -42.51 15.69
CA MET A 250 -15.45 -42.48 17.06
C MET A 250 -15.03 -41.21 17.81
N GLN A 251 -13.75 -40.82 17.74
CA GLN A 251 -13.22 -39.66 18.46
C GLN A 251 -13.73 -38.34 17.89
N ALA A 252 -13.82 -38.22 16.56
CA ALA A 252 -14.40 -37.04 15.89
C ALA A 252 -15.90 -36.90 16.19
N ALA A 253 -16.66 -38.01 16.16
CA ALA A 253 -18.07 -38.03 16.54
C ALA A 253 -18.26 -37.51 17.97
N ALA A 254 -17.46 -38.02 18.91
CA ALA A 254 -17.53 -37.64 20.31
C ALA A 254 -17.07 -36.19 20.59
N ALA A 255 -16.01 -35.73 19.92
CA ALA A 255 -15.45 -34.39 20.15
C ALA A 255 -16.30 -33.27 19.54
N LEU A 256 -16.93 -33.51 18.37
CA LEU A 256 -17.74 -32.51 17.66
C LEU A 256 -19.22 -32.50 18.08
N SER A 257 -19.67 -33.42 18.94
CA SER A 257 -21.07 -33.51 19.38
C SER A 257 -21.21 -33.73 20.90
N GLY A 258 -22.44 -33.76 21.42
CA GLY A 258 -22.74 -33.91 22.86
C GLY A 258 -22.73 -35.36 23.36
N GLY A 259 -22.34 -36.31 22.52
CA GLY A 259 -22.29 -37.73 22.85
C GLY A 259 -22.05 -38.59 21.60
N VAL A 260 -21.99 -39.91 21.74
CA VAL A 260 -21.64 -40.80 20.61
C VAL A 260 -22.49 -42.07 20.61
N ILE A 261 -22.94 -42.47 19.41
CA ILE A 261 -23.50 -43.78 19.12
C ILE A 261 -22.56 -44.47 18.12
N THR A 262 -22.05 -45.66 18.43
CA THR A 262 -21.14 -46.39 17.52
C THR A 262 -21.49 -47.87 17.45
N PRO A 263 -21.33 -48.54 16.30
CA PRO A 263 -21.56 -49.98 16.22
C PRO A 263 -20.68 -50.76 17.19
N LEU A 264 -21.22 -51.83 17.76
CA LEU A 264 -20.49 -52.71 18.69
C LEU A 264 -19.21 -53.30 18.06
N SER A 265 -19.22 -53.52 16.74
CA SER A 265 -18.06 -53.96 15.97
C SER A 265 -16.91 -52.95 15.94
N ALA A 266 -17.19 -51.65 16.00
CA ALA A 266 -16.18 -50.58 16.04
C ALA A 266 -15.44 -50.56 17.39
N VAL A 267 -16.17 -50.79 18.49
CA VAL A 267 -15.58 -50.93 19.83
C VAL A 267 -14.63 -52.12 19.89
N ARG A 268 -14.99 -53.24 19.26
CA ARG A 268 -14.10 -54.41 19.14
C ARG A 268 -12.85 -54.10 18.32
N ALA A 269 -12.99 -53.34 17.23
CA ALA A 269 -11.88 -53.02 16.33
C ALA A 269 -10.86 -52.05 16.96
N ALA A 270 -11.30 -51.15 17.84
CA ALA A 270 -10.44 -50.15 18.48
C ALA A 270 -10.89 -49.82 19.92
N PRO A 271 -10.68 -50.73 20.90
CA PRO A 271 -11.23 -50.60 22.25
C PRO A 271 -10.68 -49.39 23.03
N GLU A 272 -9.38 -49.10 22.91
CA GLU A 272 -8.77 -47.93 23.56
C GLU A 272 -9.31 -46.61 22.99
N ALA A 273 -9.52 -46.55 21.67
CA ALA A 273 -10.11 -45.39 21.03
C ALA A 273 -11.58 -45.21 21.41
N ALA A 274 -12.31 -46.29 21.68
CA ALA A 274 -13.69 -46.27 22.14
C ALA A 274 -13.79 -45.70 23.58
N ALA A 275 -12.86 -46.06 24.47
CA ALA A 275 -12.74 -45.46 25.79
C ALA A 275 -12.41 -43.95 25.70
N ARG A 276 -11.44 -43.58 24.85
CA ARG A 276 -11.11 -42.18 24.60
C ARG A 276 -12.27 -41.39 23.99
N ALA A 277 -13.07 -41.99 23.11
CA ALA A 277 -14.28 -41.36 22.57
C ALA A 277 -15.31 -41.10 23.69
N CYS A 278 -15.46 -42.01 24.66
CA CYS A 278 -16.32 -41.78 25.83
C CYS A 278 -15.81 -40.62 26.71
N GLU A 279 -14.49 -40.43 26.85
CA GLU A 279 -13.92 -39.26 27.53
C GLU A 279 -14.18 -37.96 26.76
N LEU A 280 -13.95 -37.96 25.44
CA LEU A 280 -14.18 -36.81 24.57
C LEU A 280 -15.65 -36.39 24.53
N ALA A 281 -16.58 -37.35 24.63
CA ALA A 281 -18.01 -37.08 24.69
C ALA A 281 -18.37 -36.19 25.89
N ASN A 282 -17.67 -36.34 27.04
CA ASN A 282 -17.86 -35.47 28.19
C ASN A 282 -17.40 -34.03 27.93
N ALA A 283 -16.28 -33.87 27.20
CA ALA A 283 -15.79 -32.55 26.78
C ALA A 283 -16.76 -31.91 25.77
N GLY A 284 -17.21 -32.68 24.77
CA GLY A 284 -18.17 -32.24 23.77
C GLY A 284 -19.54 -31.87 24.37
N ALA A 285 -20.01 -32.59 25.40
CA ALA A 285 -21.24 -32.26 26.11
C ALA A 285 -21.15 -30.92 26.87
N ARG A 286 -19.99 -30.63 27.49
CA ARG A 286 -19.72 -29.35 28.17
C ARG A 286 -19.55 -28.18 27.19
N HIS A 287 -19.14 -28.46 25.96
CA HIS A 287 -18.94 -27.47 24.91
C HIS A 287 -20.03 -27.61 23.85
N SER A 288 -21.30 -27.67 24.24
CA SER A 288 -22.43 -27.88 23.32
C SER A 288 -22.90 -26.63 22.57
N GLY A 289 -22.15 -25.53 22.69
CA GLY A 289 -22.47 -24.24 22.10
C GLY A 289 -22.14 -24.13 20.61
N GLU A 290 -21.76 -22.93 20.18
CA GLU A 290 -21.37 -22.66 18.80
C GLU A 290 -20.25 -23.59 18.35
N LEU A 291 -20.43 -24.25 17.20
CA LEU A 291 -19.43 -25.00 16.48
C LEU A 291 -18.94 -24.18 15.29
N ARG A 292 -17.64 -23.93 15.23
CA ARG A 292 -16.99 -23.19 14.16
C ARG A 292 -15.89 -24.01 13.53
N ARG A 293 -15.74 -23.91 12.21
CA ARG A 293 -14.59 -24.45 11.50
C ARG A 293 -13.52 -23.37 11.35
N LEU A 294 -12.25 -23.73 11.60
CA LEU A 294 -11.11 -22.81 11.53
C LEU A 294 -10.22 -23.03 10.30
N THR A 295 -10.33 -24.17 9.60
CA THR A 295 -9.59 -24.44 8.36
C THR A 295 -10.51 -24.66 7.16
N GLY A 296 -10.00 -24.51 5.93
CA GLY A 296 -10.76 -24.78 4.71
C GLY A 296 -11.12 -26.26 4.50
N SER A 297 -12.11 -26.52 3.64
CA SER A 297 -12.59 -27.88 3.30
C SER A 297 -11.51 -28.82 2.74
N ALA A 298 -10.50 -28.27 2.08
CA ALA A 298 -9.40 -29.02 1.47
C ALA A 298 -8.17 -29.19 2.38
N ALA A 299 -8.18 -28.64 3.60
CA ALA A 299 -7.04 -28.77 4.50
C ALA A 299 -6.80 -30.25 4.89
N PRO A 300 -5.54 -30.74 4.87
CA PRO A 300 -5.23 -32.14 5.20
C PRO A 300 -5.63 -32.48 6.65
N VAL A 301 -5.42 -31.52 7.56
CA VAL A 301 -5.93 -31.51 8.93
C VAL A 301 -7.02 -30.45 9.07
N GLY A 302 -8.22 -30.89 9.41
CA GLY A 302 -9.34 -30.00 9.74
C GLY A 302 -9.22 -29.49 11.16
N ALA A 303 -9.63 -28.24 11.43
CA ALA A 303 -9.71 -27.68 12.77
C ALA A 303 -11.11 -27.13 13.05
N TRP A 304 -11.67 -27.47 14.21
CA TRP A 304 -12.96 -27.01 14.70
C TRP A 304 -12.84 -26.48 16.11
N LEU A 305 -13.61 -25.45 16.42
CA LEU A 305 -13.72 -24.86 17.74
C LEU A 305 -15.16 -24.95 18.22
N ARG A 306 -15.34 -25.37 19.47
CA ARG A 306 -16.66 -25.48 20.06
C ARG A 306 -16.75 -24.74 21.39
N GLY A 307 -17.70 -23.82 21.53
CA GLY A 307 -17.86 -23.01 22.74
C GLY A 307 -18.65 -23.70 23.84
N THR A 308 -18.44 -23.31 25.10
CA THR A 308 -19.35 -23.64 26.23
C THR A 308 -20.74 -23.00 26.10
N GLY A 309 -20.89 -21.97 25.26
CA GLY A 309 -22.17 -21.29 25.00
C GLY A 309 -22.40 -21.03 23.52
N GLY A 310 -23.63 -20.63 23.16
CA GLY A 310 -24.06 -20.38 21.77
C GLY A 310 -23.41 -19.15 21.11
N ASP A 311 -22.53 -18.45 21.81
CA ASP A 311 -21.75 -17.33 21.29
C ASP A 311 -20.31 -17.46 21.79
N LEU A 312 -19.39 -17.76 20.88
CA LEU A 312 -17.96 -17.86 21.20
C LEU A 312 -17.40 -16.58 21.83
N ARG A 313 -17.97 -15.40 21.53
CA ARG A 313 -17.53 -14.11 22.09
C ARG A 313 -17.79 -13.96 23.57
N THR A 314 -18.68 -14.78 24.15
CA THR A 314 -18.97 -14.85 25.59
C THR A 314 -18.66 -16.22 26.19
N ALA A 315 -18.04 -17.10 25.39
CA ALA A 315 -17.40 -18.37 25.73
C ALA A 315 -16.58 -18.36 27.04
N GLU A 316 -16.97 -19.02 28.13
CA GLU A 316 -16.10 -19.19 29.32
C GLU A 316 -14.97 -20.20 29.08
N GLY A 317 -15.05 -20.93 27.98
CA GLY A 317 -14.07 -21.91 27.52
C GLY A 317 -14.47 -22.40 26.13
N ALA A 318 -13.50 -22.99 25.43
CA ALA A 318 -13.74 -23.61 24.13
C ALA A 318 -13.00 -24.94 23.99
N HIS A 319 -13.45 -25.77 23.07
CA HIS A 319 -12.86 -27.06 22.76
C HIS A 319 -12.37 -27.02 21.32
N LEU A 320 -11.05 -27.04 21.15
CA LEU A 320 -10.39 -27.13 19.86
C LEU A 320 -10.19 -28.61 19.49
N VAL A 321 -10.65 -28.97 18.30
CA VAL A 321 -10.56 -30.32 17.75
C VAL A 321 -9.84 -30.26 16.42
N LEU A 322 -8.70 -30.97 16.32
CA LEU A 322 -7.98 -31.17 15.06
C LEU A 322 -8.21 -32.60 14.57
N ILE A 323 -8.53 -32.78 13.30
CA ILE A 323 -8.79 -34.09 12.70
C ILE A 323 -7.91 -34.27 11.47
N ASN A 324 -6.98 -35.22 11.51
CA ASN A 324 -6.24 -35.64 10.32
C ASN A 324 -7.12 -36.56 9.46
N THR A 325 -7.54 -36.05 8.30
CA THR A 325 -8.41 -36.79 7.38
C THR A 325 -7.66 -37.81 6.52
N SER A 326 -6.33 -37.76 6.50
CA SER A 326 -5.45 -38.68 5.78
C SER A 326 -5.08 -39.89 6.65
N GLU A 327 -4.80 -41.04 6.02
CA GLU A 327 -4.16 -42.18 6.69
C GLU A 327 -2.64 -41.99 6.86
N ALA A 328 -2.06 -41.00 6.18
CA ALA A 328 -0.65 -40.63 6.34
C ALA A 328 -0.49 -39.53 7.41
N PRO A 329 0.68 -39.43 8.04
CA PRO A 329 1.01 -38.28 8.88
C PRO A 329 0.89 -36.96 8.11
N GLN A 330 0.38 -35.93 8.78
CA GLN A 330 0.20 -34.59 8.21
C GLN A 330 0.73 -33.54 9.19
N PRO A 331 1.30 -32.42 8.71
CA PRO A 331 1.59 -31.29 9.59
C PRO A 331 0.28 -30.76 10.19
N ALA A 332 0.31 -30.36 11.46
CA ALA A 332 -0.80 -29.63 12.05
C ALA A 332 -1.00 -28.28 11.34
N PRO A 333 -2.21 -27.69 11.37
CA PRO A 333 -2.44 -26.36 10.82
C PRO A 333 -1.52 -25.32 11.47
N LEU A 334 -1.02 -24.36 10.69
CA LEU A 334 -0.16 -23.30 11.20
C LEU A 334 -0.91 -22.45 12.24
N ARG A 335 -0.30 -22.23 13.40
CA ARG A 335 -0.87 -21.42 14.49
C ARG A 335 -1.30 -20.04 14.02
N GLU A 336 -0.48 -19.36 13.20
CA GLU A 336 -0.78 -18.00 12.73
C GLU A 336 -2.08 -17.95 11.91
N THR A 337 -2.44 -19.05 11.25
CA THR A 337 -3.67 -19.12 10.43
C THR A 337 -4.93 -19.36 11.26
N LEU A 338 -4.81 -19.97 12.43
CA LEU A 338 -5.96 -20.27 13.29
C LEU A 338 -6.26 -19.14 14.28
N LEU A 339 -5.25 -18.36 14.69
CA LEU A 339 -5.41 -17.29 15.67
C LEU A 339 -6.50 -16.26 15.32
N PRO A 340 -6.58 -15.72 14.08
CA PRO A 340 -7.67 -14.81 13.71
C PRO A 340 -9.05 -15.48 13.77
N ALA A 341 -9.14 -16.77 13.41
CA ALA A 341 -10.40 -17.51 13.38
C ALA A 341 -10.98 -17.79 14.78
N LEU A 342 -10.14 -17.76 15.83
CA LEU A 342 -10.55 -17.83 17.23
C LEU A 342 -11.17 -16.53 17.78
N GLY A 343 -11.10 -15.43 17.03
CA GLY A 343 -11.66 -14.14 17.45
C GLY A 343 -10.95 -13.52 18.66
N GLY A 344 -9.67 -13.85 18.89
CA GLY A 344 -8.82 -13.24 19.92
C GLY A 344 -9.17 -13.59 21.37
N ARG A 345 -10.17 -14.46 21.60
CA ARG A 345 -10.70 -14.73 22.93
C ARG A 345 -10.02 -15.88 23.67
N PHE A 346 -9.39 -16.83 22.98
CA PHE A 346 -8.88 -18.04 23.62
C PHE A 346 -7.37 -18.19 23.45
N ALA A 347 -6.68 -18.59 24.53
CA ALA A 347 -5.26 -18.91 24.48
C ALA A 347 -5.04 -20.31 23.89
N MET A 348 -4.07 -20.46 22.97
CA MET A 348 -3.72 -21.76 22.38
C MET A 348 -2.38 -22.24 22.92
N PRO A 349 -2.31 -23.45 23.51
CA PRO A 349 -1.05 -24.04 23.92
C PRO A 349 -0.27 -24.57 22.70
N GLU A 350 1.06 -24.50 22.76
CA GLU A 350 1.93 -24.76 21.60
C GLU A 350 2.05 -26.24 21.21
N ASP A 351 1.86 -27.13 22.19
CA ASP A 351 1.92 -28.58 22.03
C ASP A 351 0.87 -29.14 21.06
N VAL A 352 -0.25 -28.43 20.91
CA VAL A 352 -1.35 -28.83 20.01
C VAL A 352 -0.96 -28.77 18.53
N PHE A 353 0.16 -28.13 18.17
CA PHE A 353 0.60 -27.95 16.78
C PHE A 353 1.74 -28.88 16.34
N ALA A 354 2.10 -29.88 17.14
CA ALA A 354 3.04 -30.91 16.69
C ALA A 354 2.47 -31.70 15.47
N PRO A 355 3.31 -32.26 14.58
CA PRO A 355 2.83 -33.10 13.47
C PRO A 355 1.86 -34.18 13.96
N MET A 356 0.81 -34.44 13.17
CA MET A 356 -0.23 -35.41 13.50
C MET A 356 0.01 -36.72 12.75
N THR A 357 -0.17 -37.84 13.45
CA THR A 357 -0.15 -39.18 12.85
C THR A 357 -1.38 -39.41 11.97
N GLY A 358 -1.33 -40.42 11.10
CA GLY A 358 -2.45 -40.79 10.24
C GLY A 358 -3.72 -41.05 11.03
N CYS A 359 -4.84 -40.48 10.59
CA CYS A 359 -6.14 -40.57 11.24
C CYS A 359 -6.23 -39.99 12.67
N GLU A 360 -5.21 -39.30 13.18
CA GLU A 360 -5.23 -38.74 14.54
C GLU A 360 -6.34 -37.69 14.74
N VAL A 361 -7.00 -37.74 15.91
CA VAL A 361 -7.87 -36.67 16.42
C VAL A 361 -7.23 -36.08 17.66
N ARG A 362 -6.88 -34.79 17.60
CA ARG A 362 -6.31 -34.06 18.74
C ARG A 362 -7.38 -33.15 19.33
N SER A 363 -7.42 -33.10 20.66
CA SER A 363 -8.44 -32.39 21.42
C SER A 363 -7.77 -31.55 22.50
N CYS A 364 -8.06 -30.24 22.51
CA CYS A 364 -7.53 -29.31 23.50
C CYS A 364 -8.64 -28.41 24.03
N LEU A 365 -8.72 -28.25 25.36
CA LEU A 365 -9.59 -27.27 25.99
C LEU A 365 -8.84 -25.94 26.07
N LEU A 366 -9.47 -24.87 25.61
CA LEU A 366 -8.93 -23.52 25.59
C LEU A 366 -9.63 -22.65 26.63
N GLU A 367 -8.83 -21.90 27.39
CA GLU A 367 -9.31 -20.90 28.33
C GLU A 367 -9.34 -19.51 27.69
N PRO A 368 -10.19 -18.59 28.19
CA PRO A 368 -10.19 -17.21 27.73
C PRO A 368 -8.84 -16.53 27.96
N ALA A 369 -8.29 -15.91 26.93
CA ALA A 369 -7.12 -15.05 27.03
C ALA A 369 -7.46 -13.77 27.79
N ALA A 370 -6.55 -13.32 28.65
CA ALA A 370 -6.68 -12.02 29.30
C ALA A 370 -6.60 -10.90 28.24
N PRO A 371 -7.56 -9.95 28.21
CA PRO A 371 -7.48 -8.82 27.29
C PRO A 371 -6.31 -7.91 27.70
N ILE A 372 -5.69 -7.27 26.71
CA ILE A 372 -4.75 -6.18 26.97
C ILE A 372 -5.59 -4.96 27.36
N LEU A 373 -5.48 -4.55 28.63
CA LEU A 373 -6.13 -3.36 29.14
C LEU A 373 -5.13 -2.21 29.14
N VAL A 374 -5.42 -1.16 28.37
CA VAL A 374 -4.63 0.08 28.36
C VAL A 374 -5.33 1.09 29.26
N GLN A 375 -4.59 1.70 30.19
CA GLN A 375 -5.06 2.86 30.93
C GLN A 375 -4.68 4.10 30.15
N PRO A 376 -5.62 5.01 29.83
CA PRO A 376 -5.27 6.28 29.20
C PRO A 376 -4.45 7.11 30.18
N ASP A 377 -3.41 7.77 29.67
CA ASP A 377 -2.53 8.65 30.46
C ASP A 377 -3.24 9.96 30.88
N ASP A 378 -4.24 10.39 30.10
CA ASP A 378 -4.93 11.68 30.25
C ASP A 378 -6.36 11.56 30.81
N ASP A 379 -6.78 12.55 31.60
CA ASP A 379 -8.16 12.67 32.09
C ASP A 379 -9.11 13.32 31.08
N ALA A 380 -10.42 13.28 31.36
CA ALA A 380 -11.43 13.85 30.46
C ALA A 380 -11.27 15.37 30.24
N ALA A 381 -10.69 16.11 31.19
CA ALA A 381 -10.46 17.55 31.04
C ALA A 381 -9.25 17.84 30.16
N ALA A 382 -8.23 16.98 30.17
CA ALA A 382 -7.13 16.99 29.22
C ALA A 382 -7.64 16.67 27.81
N ALA A 383 -8.45 15.63 27.64
CA ALA A 383 -9.06 15.30 26.34
C ALA A 383 -9.91 16.44 25.75
N ALA A 384 -10.62 17.20 26.59
CA ALA A 384 -11.42 18.34 26.14
C ALA A 384 -10.58 19.58 25.73
N ARG A 385 -9.29 19.62 26.07
CA ARG A 385 -8.36 20.68 25.63
C ARG A 385 -7.69 20.36 24.29
N GLU A 386 -7.80 19.12 23.81
CA GLU A 386 -7.29 18.74 22.50
C GLU A 386 -7.97 19.52 21.38
N PRO A 387 -7.27 19.77 20.24
CA PRO A 387 -7.85 20.44 19.10
C PRO A 387 -9.11 19.74 18.62
N ARG A 388 -10.22 20.49 18.55
CA ARG A 388 -11.51 19.99 18.02
C ARG A 388 -11.49 19.85 16.50
N LEU A 389 -10.77 20.73 15.82
CA LEU A 389 -10.60 20.72 14.37
C LEU A 389 -9.35 19.92 13.99
N VAL A 390 -9.39 19.33 12.79
CA VAL A 390 -8.29 18.59 12.20
C VAL A 390 -7.79 19.34 10.97
N VAL A 391 -6.46 19.47 10.87
CA VAL A 391 -5.75 19.93 9.66
C VAL A 391 -4.73 18.86 9.31
N GLU A 392 -4.92 18.20 8.18
CA GLU A 392 -4.06 17.08 7.74
C GLU A 392 -3.83 17.08 6.23
N GLU A 393 -2.98 16.15 5.76
CA GLU A 393 -2.66 15.94 4.34
C GLU A 393 -2.16 17.19 3.58
N ILE A 394 -1.40 18.06 4.23
CA ILE A 394 -0.92 19.33 3.65
C ILE A 394 0.06 19.12 2.49
N ASP A 395 -0.28 19.54 1.29
CA ASP A 395 0.59 19.50 0.10
C ASP A 395 0.84 20.92 -0.42
N PRO A 396 2.05 21.26 -0.89
CA PRO A 396 3.23 20.42 -1.04
C PRO A 396 4.02 20.27 0.27
N ARG A 397 4.60 19.08 0.50
CA ARG A 397 5.52 18.83 1.60
C ARG A 397 6.59 17.80 1.24
N VAL A 398 7.74 17.85 1.93
CA VAL A 398 8.81 16.86 1.79
C VAL A 398 9.10 16.24 3.14
N ASP A 399 9.02 14.90 3.23
CA ASP A 399 9.23 14.11 4.46
C ASP A 399 8.51 14.69 5.70
N GLY A 400 7.21 15.01 5.57
CA GLY A 400 6.42 15.54 6.69
C GLY A 400 6.65 17.03 7.01
N GLY A 401 7.52 17.71 6.28
CA GLY A 401 7.87 19.13 6.49
C GLY A 401 9.34 19.35 6.89
N ASP A 402 10.11 18.28 7.07
CA ASP A 402 11.51 18.33 7.48
C ASP A 402 12.43 19.00 6.45
N PHE A 403 12.06 18.96 5.16
CA PHE A 403 12.85 19.55 4.07
C PHE A 403 12.04 20.54 3.24
N PRO A 404 12.71 21.57 2.67
CA PRO A 404 12.04 22.55 1.84
C PRO A 404 11.57 21.96 0.52
N VAL A 405 10.33 22.28 0.15
CA VAL A 405 9.88 22.25 -1.25
C VAL A 405 10.66 23.32 -2.02
N LYS A 406 11.01 23.05 -3.28
CA LYS A 406 11.80 23.96 -4.11
C LYS A 406 10.97 24.61 -5.19
N ARG A 407 11.09 25.93 -5.28
CA ARG A 407 10.43 26.77 -6.29
C ARG A 407 11.39 27.83 -6.81
N VAL A 408 10.93 28.60 -7.79
CA VAL A 408 11.62 29.79 -8.27
C VAL A 408 10.90 31.04 -7.76
N VAL A 409 11.65 32.09 -7.45
CA VAL A 409 11.07 33.40 -7.10
C VAL A 409 10.19 33.93 -8.25
N GLY A 410 9.04 34.51 -7.91
CA GLY A 410 7.98 34.93 -8.83
C GLY A 410 6.89 33.88 -9.05
N GLU A 411 7.07 32.66 -8.57
CA GLU A 411 6.03 31.62 -8.65
C GLU A 411 5.01 31.72 -7.52
N SER A 412 3.83 31.17 -7.78
CA SER A 412 2.84 30.90 -6.72
C SER A 412 2.94 29.45 -6.25
N VAL A 413 2.84 29.25 -4.94
CA VAL A 413 2.75 27.92 -4.33
C VAL A 413 1.27 27.59 -4.16
N ALA A 414 0.80 26.60 -4.90
CA ALA A 414 -0.51 26.00 -4.66
C ALA A 414 -0.42 25.09 -3.44
N VAL A 415 -1.26 25.35 -2.44
CA VAL A 415 -1.34 24.57 -1.21
C VAL A 415 -2.71 23.90 -1.14
N SER A 416 -2.73 22.65 -0.72
CA SER A 416 -3.95 21.94 -0.36
C SER A 416 -3.84 21.28 1.00
N ALA A 417 -4.96 21.14 1.70
CA ALA A 417 -5.04 20.43 2.98
C ALA A 417 -6.47 19.93 3.22
N LYS A 418 -6.62 18.90 4.06
CA LYS A 418 -7.92 18.53 4.61
C LYS A 418 -8.17 19.30 5.90
N VAL A 419 -9.28 20.03 5.96
CA VAL A 419 -9.68 20.77 7.16
C VAL A 419 -11.13 20.46 7.49
N PHE A 420 -11.35 19.80 8.63
CA PHE A 420 -12.66 19.32 9.05
C PHE A 420 -12.81 19.28 10.59
N ALA A 421 -14.04 19.06 11.05
CA ALA A 421 -14.40 18.89 12.46
C ALA A 421 -15.59 17.92 12.58
N ASP A 422 -15.94 17.55 13.81
CA ASP A 422 -17.25 16.94 14.10
C ASP A 422 -18.42 17.91 13.80
N GLY A 423 -19.63 17.38 13.62
CA GLY A 423 -20.83 18.20 13.45
C GLY A 423 -21.04 18.70 12.01
N HIS A 424 -21.79 19.81 11.87
CA HIS A 424 -22.23 20.37 10.57
C HIS A 424 -21.91 21.89 10.49
N GLU A 425 -21.01 22.34 11.36
CA GLU A 425 -20.61 23.73 11.50
C GLU A 425 -19.87 24.18 10.22
N GLN A 426 -19.98 25.47 9.88
CA GLN A 426 -19.22 26.04 8.78
C GLN A 426 -17.79 26.27 9.25
N LEU A 427 -16.82 25.84 8.44
CA LEU A 427 -15.40 26.06 8.70
C LEU A 427 -14.86 27.16 7.80
N ALA A 428 -13.72 27.68 8.22
CA ALA A 428 -12.84 28.55 7.48
C ALA A 428 -11.43 27.98 7.53
N ALA A 429 -10.68 28.12 6.44
CA ALA A 429 -9.25 27.84 6.43
C ALA A 429 -8.47 28.95 5.72
N GLU A 430 -7.22 29.12 6.11
CA GLU A 430 -6.28 30.04 5.47
C GLU A 430 -4.88 29.43 5.39
N ILE A 431 -4.10 29.90 4.42
CA ILE A 431 -2.65 29.68 4.38
C ILE A 431 -2.01 30.89 5.05
N GLU A 432 -1.15 30.63 6.03
CA GLU A 432 -0.28 31.63 6.61
C GLU A 432 1.14 31.40 6.09
N TRP A 433 1.81 32.42 5.54
CA TRP A 433 3.20 32.31 5.09
C TRP A 433 4.05 33.54 5.41
N ARG A 434 5.37 33.36 5.48
CA ARG A 434 6.35 34.45 5.65
C ARG A 434 7.76 34.03 5.22
N ALA A 435 8.65 34.99 5.01
CA ALA A 435 10.07 34.68 4.88
C ALA A 435 10.67 34.35 6.27
N ILE A 436 11.65 33.45 6.33
CA ILE A 436 12.34 33.18 7.60
C ILE A 436 13.00 34.46 8.11
N GLY A 437 12.78 34.77 9.39
CA GLY A 437 13.24 35.99 10.05
C GLY A 437 12.20 37.11 10.11
N GLU A 438 11.06 36.99 9.41
CA GLU A 438 9.95 37.92 9.55
C GLU A 438 9.06 37.55 10.74
N GLU A 439 8.58 38.55 11.47
CA GLU A 439 7.65 38.32 12.59
C GLU A 439 6.21 38.17 12.09
N ARG A 440 5.82 38.95 11.09
CA ARG A 440 4.44 39.02 10.59
C ARG A 440 4.16 37.93 9.57
N TRP A 441 3.05 37.23 9.75
CA TRP A 441 2.50 36.29 8.76
C TRP A 441 1.62 37.03 7.75
N ASN A 442 1.81 36.71 6.48
CA ASN A 442 0.84 36.99 5.42
C ASN A 442 -0.22 35.89 5.41
N ARG A 443 -1.43 36.22 4.95
CA ARG A 443 -2.60 35.34 5.04
C ARG A 443 -3.42 35.38 3.77
N VAL A 444 -3.92 34.22 3.35
CA VAL A 444 -4.84 34.09 2.23
C VAL A 444 -5.89 33.03 2.54
N ARG A 445 -7.16 33.36 2.29
CA ARG A 445 -8.27 32.44 2.49
C ARG A 445 -8.18 31.27 1.51
N MET A 446 -8.50 30.08 2.00
CA MET A 446 -8.60 28.87 1.18
C MET A 446 -10.05 28.65 0.73
N ALA A 447 -10.22 28.06 -0.45
CA ALA A 447 -11.50 27.64 -0.98
C ALA A 447 -11.78 26.18 -0.59
N GLN A 448 -12.99 25.92 -0.09
CA GLN A 448 -13.45 24.56 0.22
C GLN A 448 -13.94 23.84 -1.03
N HIS A 449 -13.56 22.58 -1.16
CA HIS A 449 -13.98 21.62 -2.17
C HIS A 449 -14.63 20.39 -1.50
N PRO A 450 -15.24 19.48 -2.28
CA PRO A 450 -15.80 18.23 -1.74
C PRO A 450 -14.78 17.43 -0.91
N ASN A 451 -15.28 16.64 0.04
CA ASN A 451 -14.46 15.77 0.89
C ASN A 451 -13.41 16.55 1.72
N ASP A 452 -13.83 17.70 2.24
CA ASP A 452 -13.06 18.55 3.16
C ASP A 452 -11.70 19.02 2.63
N LEU A 453 -11.51 18.97 1.31
CA LEU A 453 -10.32 19.48 0.65
C LEU A 453 -10.39 21.00 0.58
N TRP A 454 -9.36 21.67 1.07
CA TRP A 454 -9.19 23.12 0.95
C TRP A 454 -8.01 23.40 0.04
N THR A 455 -8.14 24.39 -0.84
CA THR A 455 -7.05 24.84 -1.69
C THR A 455 -6.85 26.34 -1.64
N GLY A 456 -5.61 26.79 -1.82
CA GLY A 456 -5.28 28.20 -1.93
C GLY A 456 -3.89 28.37 -2.55
N THR A 457 -3.54 29.60 -2.90
CA THR A 457 -2.24 29.91 -3.50
C THR A 457 -1.63 31.14 -2.85
N PHE A 458 -0.31 31.16 -2.70
CA PHE A 458 0.42 32.35 -2.26
C PHE A 458 1.67 32.61 -3.12
N PRO A 459 2.05 33.87 -3.36
CA PRO A 459 3.21 34.20 -4.19
C PRO A 459 4.54 34.17 -3.42
N LEU A 460 5.62 33.80 -4.10
CA LEU A 460 7.00 33.89 -3.63
C LEU A 460 7.68 35.13 -4.24
N GLU A 461 7.53 36.28 -3.60
CA GLU A 461 8.02 37.56 -4.15
C GLU A 461 9.52 37.81 -3.91
N ARG A 462 10.13 37.05 -2.99
CA ARG A 462 11.53 37.21 -2.58
C ARG A 462 12.28 35.89 -2.68
N MET A 463 13.58 35.99 -2.93
CA MET A 463 14.48 34.84 -2.91
C MET A 463 14.85 34.48 -1.46
N GLY A 464 15.04 33.19 -1.19
CA GLY A 464 15.40 32.66 0.11
C GLY A 464 14.37 31.69 0.68
N ARG A 465 14.58 31.28 1.94
CA ARG A 465 13.72 30.32 2.62
C ARG A 465 12.49 31.00 3.21
N HIS A 466 11.34 30.41 2.94
CA HIS A 466 10.02 30.77 3.44
C HIS A 466 9.45 29.61 4.25
N GLU A 467 8.49 29.93 5.10
CA GLU A 467 7.69 28.95 5.80
C GLU A 467 6.20 29.25 5.61
N PHE A 468 5.39 28.20 5.55
CA PHE A 468 3.95 28.31 5.51
C PHE A 468 3.28 27.28 6.42
N ARG A 469 2.03 27.53 6.80
CA ARG A 469 1.17 26.58 7.51
C ARG A 469 -0.28 26.80 7.11
N VAL A 470 -1.11 25.80 7.38
CA VAL A 470 -2.57 25.89 7.18
C VAL A 470 -3.24 26.01 8.54
N SER A 471 -4.14 26.98 8.65
CA SER A 471 -4.90 27.26 9.87
C SER A 471 -6.39 27.12 9.58
N GLY A 472 -7.12 26.44 10.47
CA GLY A 472 -8.56 26.17 10.35
C GLY A 472 -9.32 26.54 11.63
N TRP A 473 -10.54 27.07 11.49
CA TRP A 473 -11.42 27.45 12.61
C TRP A 473 -12.90 27.39 12.24
N LEU A 474 -13.77 27.55 13.25
CA LEU A 474 -15.21 27.67 13.04
C LEU A 474 -15.58 29.06 12.51
N ASP A 475 -16.12 29.12 11.30
CA ASP A 475 -16.63 30.36 10.73
C ASP A 475 -18.09 30.59 11.17
N ARG A 476 -18.24 31.27 12.30
CA ARG A 476 -19.57 31.55 12.87
C ARG A 476 -20.41 32.45 11.99
N PHE A 477 -19.81 33.48 11.40
CA PHE A 477 -20.55 34.46 10.61
C PHE A 477 -20.86 33.93 9.20
N GLY A 478 -19.91 33.26 8.55
CA GLY A 478 -20.17 32.58 7.27
C GLY A 478 -21.16 31.43 7.42
N GLY A 479 -21.12 30.70 8.55
CA GLY A 479 -22.15 29.71 8.89
C GLY A 479 -23.54 30.31 9.01
N PHE A 480 -23.66 31.44 9.72
CA PHE A 480 -24.89 32.22 9.77
C PHE A 480 -25.36 32.64 8.37
N GLN A 481 -24.49 33.26 7.56
CA GLN A 481 -24.85 33.72 6.22
C GLN A 481 -25.32 32.58 5.30
N ARG A 482 -24.65 31.42 5.37
CA ARG A 482 -25.02 30.21 4.61
C ARG A 482 -26.45 29.77 4.96
N ASP A 483 -26.74 29.64 6.25
CA ASP A 483 -28.02 29.10 6.71
C ASP A 483 -29.14 30.13 6.55
N PHE A 484 -28.84 31.41 6.79
CA PHE A 484 -29.75 32.53 6.56
C PHE A 484 -30.14 32.65 5.08
N ARG A 485 -29.19 32.51 4.15
CA ARG A 485 -29.46 32.50 2.69
C ARG A 485 -30.41 31.37 2.29
N LYS A 486 -30.26 30.17 2.87
CA LYS A 486 -31.17 29.04 2.62
C LYS A 486 -32.57 29.32 3.17
N LYS A 487 -32.68 29.87 4.39
CA LYS A 487 -33.97 30.24 5.00
C LYS A 487 -34.70 31.30 4.18
N LEU A 488 -33.99 32.30 3.67
CA LEU A 488 -34.54 33.33 2.78
C LEU A 488 -35.04 32.73 1.47
N ALA A 489 -34.23 31.88 0.82
CA ALA A 489 -34.62 31.23 -0.43
C ALA A 489 -35.85 30.32 -0.28
N ALA A 490 -36.01 29.70 0.88
CA ALA A 490 -37.18 28.89 1.20
C ALA A 490 -38.39 29.70 1.70
N GLY A 491 -38.26 31.02 1.87
CA GLY A 491 -39.34 31.89 2.36
C GLY A 491 -39.70 31.66 3.85
N VAL A 492 -38.79 31.09 4.64
CA VAL A 492 -39.02 30.73 6.05
C VAL A 492 -38.16 31.53 7.04
N ALA A 493 -37.41 32.53 6.56
CA ALA A 493 -36.63 33.42 7.42
C ALA A 493 -37.55 34.25 8.33
N GLN A 494 -37.21 34.31 9.61
CA GLN A 494 -37.97 34.99 10.66
C GLN A 494 -37.20 36.23 11.18
N THR A 495 -37.88 37.05 11.98
CA THR A 495 -37.25 38.20 12.65
C THR A 495 -36.14 37.79 13.60
N VAL A 496 -36.23 36.61 14.23
CA VAL A 496 -35.17 36.08 15.10
C VAL A 496 -33.88 35.79 14.33
N ASP A 497 -33.96 35.37 13.06
CA ASP A 497 -32.77 35.12 12.23
C ASP A 497 -32.03 36.44 11.91
N HIS A 498 -32.76 37.52 11.69
CA HIS A 498 -32.16 38.86 11.48
C HIS A 498 -31.51 39.38 12.76
N ALA A 499 -32.17 39.16 13.91
CA ALA A 499 -31.64 39.54 15.22
C ALA A 499 -30.36 38.76 15.57
N GLU A 500 -30.27 37.48 15.19
CA GLU A 500 -29.06 36.66 15.35
C GLU A 500 -27.88 37.25 14.56
N GLY A 501 -28.09 37.54 13.27
CA GLY A 501 -27.07 38.18 12.42
C GLY A 501 -26.59 39.52 12.98
N ARG A 502 -27.52 40.39 13.41
CA ARG A 502 -27.20 41.67 14.04
C ARG A 502 -26.36 41.48 15.31
N LEU A 503 -26.73 40.53 16.17
CA LEU A 503 -26.01 40.26 17.41
C LEU A 503 -24.57 39.80 17.17
N LEU A 504 -24.33 39.04 16.09
CA LEU A 504 -22.96 38.66 15.70
C LEU A 504 -22.12 39.90 15.35
N VAL A 505 -22.68 40.84 14.59
CA VAL A 505 -22.02 42.11 14.22
C VAL A 505 -21.80 43.00 15.44
N GLU A 506 -22.77 43.11 16.34
CA GLU A 506 -22.65 43.86 17.60
C GLU A 506 -21.52 43.31 18.49
N ARG A 507 -21.43 41.99 18.62
CA ARG A 507 -20.36 41.32 19.37
C ARG A 507 -19.00 41.55 18.74
N ALA A 508 -18.90 41.47 17.41
CA ALA A 508 -17.68 41.80 16.69
C ALA A 508 -17.26 43.25 16.92
N ALA A 509 -18.17 44.22 16.80
CA ALA A 509 -17.87 45.63 17.05
C ALA A 509 -17.35 45.88 18.48
N ALA A 510 -17.97 45.25 19.48
CA ALA A 510 -17.62 45.44 20.89
C ALA A 510 -16.18 44.99 21.22
N ARG A 511 -15.67 43.96 20.53
CA ARG A 511 -14.33 43.40 20.75
C ARG A 511 -13.25 43.96 19.82
N SER A 512 -13.63 44.52 18.67
CA SER A 512 -12.68 45.10 17.69
C SER A 512 -11.98 46.34 18.23
N ASP A 513 -10.83 46.69 17.63
CA ASP A 513 -10.11 47.94 17.90
C ASP A 513 -10.88 49.17 17.37
N LYS A 514 -10.40 50.38 17.66
CA LYS A 514 -11.17 51.61 17.40
C LYS A 514 -11.58 51.76 15.93
N GLY A 515 -10.67 51.49 14.99
CA GLY A 515 -10.92 51.68 13.56
C GLY A 515 -11.94 50.68 13.00
N LEU A 516 -11.78 49.40 13.32
CA LEU A 516 -12.71 48.35 12.88
C LEU A 516 -14.05 48.45 13.60
N ARG A 517 -14.04 48.81 14.89
CA ARG A 517 -15.26 49.06 15.67
C ARG A 517 -16.13 50.15 15.05
N GLU A 518 -15.57 51.31 14.70
CA GLU A 518 -16.34 52.41 14.09
C GLU A 518 -17.00 51.98 12.78
N ARG A 519 -16.29 51.19 11.95
CA ARG A 519 -16.84 50.60 10.70
C ARG A 519 -17.98 49.64 11.01
N LEU A 520 -17.80 48.69 11.94
CA LEU A 520 -18.83 47.72 12.32
C LEU A 520 -20.04 48.38 13.02
N GLU A 521 -19.84 49.39 13.86
CA GLU A 521 -20.92 50.14 14.51
C GLU A 521 -21.82 50.87 13.48
N SER A 522 -21.25 51.30 12.34
CA SER A 522 -22.04 51.85 11.24
C SER A 522 -22.99 50.80 10.63
N TRP A 523 -22.55 49.55 10.54
CA TRP A 523 -23.38 48.42 10.11
C TRP A 523 -24.43 48.06 11.16
N VAL A 524 -24.10 48.06 12.46
CA VAL A 524 -25.08 47.87 13.54
C VAL A 524 -26.21 48.91 13.46
N LYS A 525 -25.88 50.18 13.19
CA LYS A 525 -26.86 51.27 12.99
C LYS A 525 -27.72 51.10 11.73
N ARG A 526 -27.21 50.43 10.70
CA ARG A 526 -27.99 50.09 9.50
C ARG A 526 -28.93 48.92 9.77
N LEU A 527 -28.45 47.91 10.50
CA LEU A 527 -29.18 46.69 10.87
C LEU A 527 -30.23 46.92 11.97
N THR A 528 -30.42 48.16 12.43
CA THR A 528 -31.43 48.49 13.44
C THR A 528 -32.86 48.50 12.88
N GLY A 529 -33.03 48.47 11.55
CA GLY A 529 -34.31 48.12 10.91
C GLY A 529 -34.49 46.60 10.83
N ASP A 530 -35.66 46.08 11.23
CA ASP A 530 -35.87 44.66 11.57
C ASP A 530 -35.77 43.63 10.41
N THR A 531 -35.45 44.03 9.17
CA THR A 531 -35.50 43.12 8.00
C THR A 531 -34.50 43.42 6.86
N ASP A 532 -33.34 44.03 7.10
CA ASP A 532 -32.33 44.29 6.02
C ASP A 532 -31.50 43.03 5.72
N SER A 533 -32.11 42.07 5.02
CA SER A 533 -31.47 40.82 4.61
C SER A 533 -30.27 41.02 3.67
N GLU A 534 -30.32 42.06 2.82
CA GLU A 534 -29.27 42.37 1.85
C GLU A 534 -28.00 42.85 2.56
N ALA A 535 -28.14 43.69 3.59
CA ALA A 535 -27.00 44.12 4.41
C ALA A 535 -26.30 42.94 5.10
N LEU A 536 -27.05 42.02 5.70
CA LEU A 536 -26.50 40.84 6.39
C LEU A 536 -25.77 39.87 5.46
N LEU A 537 -26.12 39.86 4.17
CA LEU A 537 -25.51 39.00 3.14
C LEU A 537 -24.48 39.74 2.27
N SER A 538 -24.19 41.00 2.58
CA SER A 538 -23.26 41.81 1.79
C SER A 538 -21.81 41.35 1.96
N ILE A 539 -21.03 41.49 0.88
CA ILE A 539 -19.59 41.20 0.87
C ILE A 539 -18.82 42.15 1.78
N ASP A 540 -19.18 43.44 1.79
CA ASP A 540 -18.53 44.46 2.60
C ASP A 540 -18.63 44.18 4.10
N LEU A 541 -19.78 43.68 4.56
CA LEU A 541 -19.95 43.25 5.95
C LEU A 541 -19.20 41.94 6.23
N ALA A 542 -19.21 40.99 5.29
CA ALA A 542 -18.47 39.74 5.43
C ALA A 542 -16.97 40.00 5.64
N ASP A 543 -16.36 40.86 4.84
CA ASP A 543 -14.94 41.22 4.96
C ASP A 543 -14.60 41.86 6.31
N LEU A 544 -15.48 42.74 6.83
CA LEU A 544 -15.33 43.33 8.16
C LEU A 544 -15.44 42.30 9.28
N MET A 545 -16.37 41.36 9.14
CA MET A 545 -16.57 40.27 10.10
C MET A 545 -15.40 39.28 10.07
N ASP A 546 -14.82 39.07 8.89
CA ASP A 546 -13.59 38.30 8.68
C ASP A 546 -12.41 38.90 9.45
N GLU A 547 -12.23 40.22 9.34
CA GLU A 547 -11.21 40.99 10.04
C GLU A 547 -11.41 40.95 11.57
N ALA A 548 -12.67 40.88 12.03
CA ALA A 548 -13.07 40.86 13.44
C ALA A 548 -13.23 39.46 14.05
N ASP A 549 -12.95 38.39 13.31
CA ASP A 549 -13.22 37.02 13.74
C ASP A 549 -12.33 36.62 14.94
N GLU A 550 -12.94 35.96 15.93
CA GLU A 550 -12.25 35.38 17.10
C GLU A 550 -11.55 34.06 16.77
N ARG A 551 -11.87 33.47 15.61
CA ARG A 551 -11.37 32.17 15.16
C ARG A 551 -11.53 31.05 16.20
N PRO A 552 -12.77 30.72 16.62
CA PRO A 552 -13.01 29.70 17.64
C PRO A 552 -12.45 28.33 17.22
N HIS A 553 -11.82 27.64 18.17
CA HIS A 553 -11.14 26.35 17.95
C HIS A 553 -10.08 26.40 16.85
N LEU A 554 -9.40 27.54 16.70
CA LEU A 554 -8.26 27.69 15.81
C LEU A 554 -7.25 26.56 16.04
N VAL A 555 -6.97 25.83 14.97
CA VAL A 555 -5.88 24.87 14.89
C VAL A 555 -4.96 25.30 13.75
N SER A 556 -3.66 25.18 13.96
CA SER A 556 -2.65 25.42 12.94
C SER A 556 -1.84 24.16 12.75
N SER A 557 -1.53 23.83 11.50
CA SER A 557 -0.62 22.75 11.19
C SER A 557 0.81 23.05 11.67
N PRO A 558 1.68 22.02 11.75
CA PRO A 558 3.12 22.23 11.72
C PRO A 558 3.54 23.05 10.50
N VAL A 559 4.61 23.83 10.66
CA VAL A 559 5.18 24.63 9.57
C VAL A 559 5.79 23.75 8.49
N GLN A 560 5.65 24.18 7.24
CA GLN A 560 6.24 23.58 6.06
C GLN A 560 7.25 24.56 5.46
N LEU A 561 8.35 24.05 4.90
CA LEU A 561 9.43 24.87 4.36
C LEU A 561 9.37 24.98 2.83
N VAL A 562 9.73 26.15 2.30
CA VAL A 562 9.85 26.40 0.86
C VAL A 562 11.11 27.22 0.57
N ASP A 563 11.96 26.73 -0.32
CA ASP A 563 13.09 27.49 -0.87
C ASP A 563 12.68 28.15 -2.19
N ALA A 564 12.69 29.49 -2.22
CA ALA A 564 12.51 30.28 -3.42
C ALA A 564 13.89 30.66 -3.98
N GLU A 565 14.30 30.04 -5.08
CA GLU A 565 15.60 30.29 -5.72
C GLU A 565 15.46 31.13 -6.99
N ARG A 566 16.58 31.62 -7.54
CA ARG A 566 16.57 32.27 -8.87
C ARG A 566 16.28 31.27 -9.99
N LEU A 567 15.82 31.78 -11.15
CA LEU A 567 15.39 30.96 -12.29
C LEU A 567 16.48 29.97 -12.75
N GLN A 568 17.75 30.36 -12.72
CA GLN A 568 18.87 29.53 -13.13
C GLN A 568 19.02 28.24 -12.33
N ALA A 569 18.46 28.17 -11.11
CA ALA A 569 18.40 26.93 -10.35
C ALA A 569 17.54 25.86 -11.05
N ARG A 570 16.57 26.25 -11.90
CA ARG A 570 15.71 25.35 -12.69
C ARG A 570 15.97 25.42 -14.19
N PHE A 571 16.39 26.56 -14.71
CA PHE A 571 16.54 26.80 -16.14
C PHE A 571 17.87 27.46 -16.47
N SER A 572 18.81 26.68 -17.00
CA SER A 572 20.12 27.13 -17.46
C SER A 572 20.68 26.11 -18.45
N SER A 573 21.45 26.60 -19.42
CA SER A 573 22.28 25.78 -20.31
C SER A 573 23.76 25.99 -19.96
N TRP A 574 24.44 24.92 -19.54
CA TRP A 574 25.84 24.93 -19.11
C TRP A 574 26.78 24.44 -20.22
N TYR A 575 27.92 25.11 -20.36
CA TYR A 575 29.03 24.68 -21.19
C TYR A 575 30.28 24.50 -20.32
N GLU A 576 30.86 23.30 -20.31
CA GLU A 576 32.09 22.99 -19.61
C GLU A 576 33.26 23.03 -20.58
N LEU A 577 34.31 23.77 -20.24
CA LEU A 577 35.59 23.76 -20.97
C LEU A 577 36.78 23.81 -20.01
N PHE A 578 37.95 23.43 -20.50
CA PHE A 578 39.21 23.52 -19.76
C PHE A 578 39.96 24.79 -20.19
N PRO A 579 40.11 25.80 -19.31
CA PRO A 579 40.80 27.05 -19.68
C PRO A 579 42.18 26.85 -20.28
N ARG A 580 42.92 25.83 -19.80
CA ARG A 580 44.25 25.47 -20.30
C ARG A 580 44.30 25.00 -21.76
N SER A 581 43.17 24.59 -22.31
CA SER A 581 43.06 24.13 -23.70
C SER A 581 42.56 25.20 -24.67
N GLU A 582 42.14 26.36 -24.16
CA GLU A 582 41.79 27.51 -25.00
C GLU A 582 43.08 28.18 -25.48
N THR A 583 43.69 27.57 -26.50
CA THR A 583 44.95 27.97 -27.12
C THR A 583 44.96 27.49 -28.56
N ARG A 584 45.85 28.04 -29.38
CA ARG A 584 46.07 27.58 -30.77
C ARG A 584 47.31 26.71 -30.91
N ASP A 585 48.11 26.62 -29.85
CA ASP A 585 49.38 25.92 -29.82
C ASP A 585 49.26 24.75 -28.83
N PRO A 586 49.37 23.49 -29.28
CA PRO A 586 49.22 22.32 -28.41
C PRO A 586 50.31 22.23 -27.33
N ASP A 587 51.44 22.92 -27.52
CA ASP A 587 52.55 22.93 -26.57
C ASP A 587 52.47 24.13 -25.59
N ARG A 588 51.42 24.96 -25.68
CA ARG A 588 51.23 26.15 -24.84
C ARG A 588 49.98 26.04 -23.99
N HIS A 589 50.13 26.22 -22.68
CA HIS A 589 49.00 26.34 -21.76
C HIS A 589 48.15 27.59 -22.07
N GLY A 590 46.83 27.43 -22.14
CA GLY A 590 45.87 28.53 -22.27
C GLY A 590 45.71 29.33 -20.98
N THR A 591 45.27 30.59 -21.10
CA THR A 591 45.10 31.54 -19.99
C THR A 591 43.65 31.98 -19.84
N PHE A 592 43.29 32.65 -18.74
CA PHE A 592 41.97 33.30 -18.62
C PHE A 592 41.71 34.32 -19.73
N ARG A 593 42.74 34.97 -20.27
CA ARG A 593 42.61 35.90 -21.40
C ARG A 593 42.27 35.18 -22.70
N ASP A 594 42.84 34.00 -22.94
CA ASP A 594 42.48 33.21 -24.11
C ASP A 594 41.02 32.71 -24.02
N VAL A 595 40.51 32.42 -22.81
CA VAL A 595 39.08 32.09 -22.62
C VAL A 595 38.16 33.25 -22.99
N ILE A 596 38.56 34.51 -22.72
CA ILE A 596 37.77 35.70 -23.10
C ILE A 596 37.52 35.70 -24.62
N ASP A 597 38.51 35.33 -25.44
CA ASP A 597 38.37 35.25 -26.90
C ASP A 597 37.34 34.18 -27.35
N ARG A 598 37.04 33.19 -26.50
CA ARG A 598 36.08 32.12 -26.75
C ARG A 598 34.64 32.50 -26.40
N LEU A 599 34.43 33.44 -25.49
CA LEU A 599 33.10 33.82 -24.97
C LEU A 599 32.07 34.18 -26.06
N PRO A 600 32.41 34.95 -27.14
CA PRO A 600 31.43 35.28 -28.17
C PRO A 600 30.82 34.04 -28.84
N ALA A 601 31.61 32.99 -29.06
CA ALA A 601 31.13 31.75 -29.68
C ALA A 601 30.25 30.94 -28.73
N ILE A 602 30.57 30.91 -27.43
CA ILE A 602 29.77 30.24 -26.39
C ILE A 602 28.43 30.95 -26.23
N GLN A 603 28.45 32.29 -26.20
CA GLN A 603 27.23 33.12 -26.17
C GLN A 603 26.37 32.88 -27.41
N ALA A 604 26.98 32.80 -28.60
CA ALA A 604 26.27 32.54 -29.86
C ALA A 604 25.57 31.17 -29.86
N MET A 605 26.14 30.15 -29.20
CA MET A 605 25.49 28.86 -28.97
C MET A 605 24.33 28.93 -27.97
N GLY A 606 24.18 30.04 -27.25
CA GLY A 606 23.07 30.29 -26.35
C GLY A 606 23.22 29.63 -24.96
N PHE A 607 24.44 29.41 -24.50
CA PHE A 607 24.68 29.00 -23.12
C PHE A 607 24.51 30.18 -22.15
N ASP A 608 24.21 29.87 -20.89
CA ASP A 608 24.01 30.82 -19.80
C ASP A 608 25.09 30.69 -18.71
N THR A 609 25.74 29.52 -18.62
CA THR A 609 26.75 29.21 -17.60
C THR A 609 27.97 28.57 -18.24
N LEU A 610 29.15 29.09 -17.91
CA LEU A 610 30.45 28.55 -18.29
C LEU A 610 31.10 27.90 -17.06
N TYR A 611 31.24 26.57 -17.12
CA TYR A 611 31.75 25.75 -16.04
C TYR A 611 33.22 25.40 -16.28
N PHE A 612 34.06 25.63 -15.26
CA PHE A 612 35.46 25.21 -15.29
C PHE A 612 35.73 24.07 -14.29
N PRO A 613 36.51 23.04 -14.70
CA PRO A 613 37.24 22.19 -13.77
C PRO A 613 38.09 23.02 -12.80
N PRO A 614 38.67 22.44 -11.74
CA PRO A 614 39.45 23.20 -10.77
C PRO A 614 40.54 24.07 -11.42
N ILE A 615 40.57 25.35 -11.05
CA ILE A 615 41.48 26.37 -11.61
C ILE A 615 42.69 26.65 -10.70
N HIS A 616 42.96 25.73 -9.77
CA HIS A 616 43.96 25.87 -8.71
C HIS A 616 45.31 25.27 -9.13
N PRO A 617 46.42 25.57 -8.42
CA PRO A 617 47.70 24.90 -8.63
C PRO A 617 47.58 23.37 -8.56
N ILE A 618 48.29 22.66 -9.43
CA ILE A 618 48.22 21.19 -9.57
C ILE A 618 49.49 20.55 -8.98
N GLY A 619 49.31 19.52 -8.16
CA GLY A 619 50.40 18.76 -7.54
C GLY A 619 51.39 18.16 -8.54
N ARG A 620 52.64 17.98 -8.10
CA ARG A 620 53.72 17.33 -8.87
C ARG A 620 53.95 15.89 -8.40
N ALA A 621 53.77 15.62 -7.11
CA ALA A 621 53.86 14.29 -6.54
C ALA A 621 52.77 13.36 -7.09
N ASN A 622 53.18 12.19 -7.59
CA ASN A 622 52.31 11.18 -8.22
C ASN A 622 51.41 11.73 -9.34
N ARG A 623 51.82 12.83 -9.98
CA ARG A 623 51.06 13.46 -11.08
C ARG A 623 50.79 12.42 -12.18
N LYS A 624 49.56 12.42 -12.68
CA LYS A 624 49.16 11.57 -13.79
C LYS A 624 49.52 12.16 -15.15
N GLY A 625 50.05 11.34 -16.04
CA GLY A 625 50.34 11.70 -17.43
C GLY A 625 49.18 11.40 -18.39
N PRO A 626 49.37 11.65 -19.71
CA PRO A 626 48.39 11.38 -20.76
C PRO A 626 47.75 9.99 -20.65
N ASN A 627 46.46 9.91 -21.01
CA ASN A 627 45.65 8.69 -20.90
C ASN A 627 45.64 8.06 -19.48
N ASN A 628 45.68 8.88 -18.42
CA ASN A 628 45.63 8.43 -17.03
C ASN A 628 46.83 7.54 -16.65
N SER A 629 48.00 7.79 -17.25
CA SER A 629 49.27 7.13 -16.93
C SER A 629 49.71 7.47 -15.49
N LEU A 630 50.36 6.51 -14.82
CA LEU A 630 50.98 6.74 -13.51
C LEU A 630 52.33 7.49 -13.60
N GLU A 631 52.88 7.57 -14.80
CA GLU A 631 54.11 8.30 -15.09
C GLU A 631 53.74 9.54 -15.92
N ALA A 632 54.06 10.73 -15.40
CA ALA A 632 53.94 12.01 -16.08
C ALA A 632 55.32 12.48 -16.56
N GLY A 633 55.38 12.97 -17.80
CA GLY A 633 56.51 13.73 -18.33
C GLY A 633 56.64 15.12 -17.70
N GLU A 634 57.76 15.77 -17.96
CA GLU A 634 58.11 17.06 -17.33
C GLU A 634 57.14 18.20 -17.71
N SER A 635 56.61 18.16 -18.93
CA SER A 635 55.65 19.12 -19.47
C SER A 635 54.19 18.71 -19.34
N ASP A 636 53.89 17.54 -18.74
CA ASP A 636 52.51 17.07 -18.63
C ASP A 636 51.75 17.92 -17.59
N PRO A 637 50.57 18.46 -17.96
CA PRO A 637 49.86 19.40 -17.10
C PRO A 637 49.17 18.71 -15.91
N GLY A 638 48.98 17.39 -15.97
CA GLY A 638 48.33 16.63 -14.90
C GLY A 638 46.82 16.82 -14.80
N SER A 639 46.21 16.21 -13.79
CA SER A 639 44.79 16.34 -13.49
C SER A 639 44.49 17.63 -12.73
N PRO A 640 43.55 18.49 -13.18
CA PRO A 640 43.13 19.68 -12.42
C PRO A 640 42.58 19.32 -11.03
N TYR A 641 42.01 18.13 -10.88
CA TYR A 641 41.47 17.64 -9.62
C TYR A 641 42.53 17.27 -8.58
N ALA A 642 43.82 17.23 -8.95
CA ALA A 642 44.95 17.09 -8.03
C ALA A 642 45.35 18.44 -7.42
N ILE A 643 44.39 19.07 -6.72
CA ILE A 643 44.47 20.44 -6.20
C ILE A 643 45.56 20.55 -5.15
N GLY A 644 46.44 21.54 -5.29
CA GLY A 644 47.45 21.91 -4.30
C GLY A 644 48.87 21.73 -4.81
N SER A 645 49.68 22.77 -4.68
CA SER A 645 51.13 22.71 -4.82
C SER A 645 51.78 23.64 -3.79
N SER A 646 53.10 23.81 -3.86
CA SER A 646 53.78 24.86 -3.10
C SER A 646 53.29 26.29 -3.43
N GLU A 647 52.55 26.47 -4.52
CA GLU A 647 52.05 27.76 -5.00
C GLU A 647 50.65 28.11 -4.43
N GLY A 648 49.98 27.16 -3.78
CA GLY A 648 48.69 27.38 -3.11
C GLY A 648 47.71 26.21 -3.20
N GLY A 649 46.52 26.41 -2.63
CA GLY A 649 45.43 25.43 -2.54
C GLY A 649 44.11 25.92 -3.15
N HIS A 650 42.98 25.56 -2.54
CA HIS A 650 41.61 25.87 -3.02
C HIS A 650 41.25 27.37 -3.17
N THR A 651 42.05 28.29 -2.64
CA THR A 651 41.87 29.74 -2.78
C THR A 651 42.97 30.41 -3.61
N ALA A 652 43.80 29.62 -4.30
CA ALA A 652 44.82 30.09 -5.23
C ALA A 652 44.43 29.81 -6.68
N LEU A 653 44.97 30.61 -7.60
CA LEU A 653 44.86 30.39 -9.05
C LEU A 653 46.11 29.65 -9.55
N HIS A 654 45.94 28.75 -10.51
CA HIS A 654 47.08 28.11 -11.18
C HIS A 654 47.94 29.18 -11.87
N PRO A 655 49.27 29.23 -11.64
CA PRO A 655 50.11 30.33 -12.13
C PRO A 655 50.05 30.54 -13.65
N GLU A 656 49.97 29.44 -14.42
CA GLU A 656 49.88 29.49 -15.88
C GLU A 656 48.51 29.97 -16.41
N LEU A 657 47.44 29.97 -15.60
CA LEU A 657 46.15 30.51 -16.01
C LEU A 657 46.10 32.04 -15.94
N GLY A 658 46.90 32.64 -15.06
CA GLY A 658 47.00 34.08 -14.88
C GLY A 658 46.79 34.54 -13.43
N SER A 659 46.66 35.85 -13.27
CA SER A 659 46.49 36.50 -11.97
C SER A 659 45.01 36.65 -11.57
N PHE A 660 44.75 37.09 -10.34
CA PHE A 660 43.39 37.48 -9.92
C PHE A 660 42.82 38.64 -10.75
N ASP A 661 43.66 39.54 -11.28
CA ASP A 661 43.20 40.60 -12.18
C ASP A 661 42.74 40.03 -13.53
N ASP A 662 43.40 38.96 -14.02
CA ASP A 662 42.96 38.25 -15.22
C ASP A 662 41.68 37.46 -14.99
N PHE A 663 41.55 36.83 -13.82
CA PHE A 663 40.31 36.16 -13.42
C PHE A 663 39.15 37.15 -13.30
N LYS A 664 39.37 38.31 -12.65
CA LYS A 664 38.37 39.38 -12.58
C LYS A 664 37.97 39.84 -13.98
N ALA A 665 38.93 40.05 -14.88
CA ALA A 665 38.62 40.44 -16.25
C ALA A 665 37.82 39.39 -17.01
N LEU A 666 38.05 38.10 -16.75
CA LEU A 666 37.23 37.02 -17.28
C LEU A 666 35.79 37.06 -16.73
N ILE A 667 35.62 37.29 -15.42
CA ILE A 667 34.29 37.44 -14.79
C ILE A 667 33.53 38.62 -15.42
N ASP A 668 34.18 39.78 -15.54
CA ASP A 668 33.58 40.97 -16.14
C ASP A 668 33.16 40.70 -17.59
N ALA A 669 34.05 40.10 -18.40
CA ALA A 669 33.75 39.76 -19.79
C ALA A 669 32.63 38.70 -19.91
N ALA A 670 32.62 37.69 -19.05
CA ALA A 670 31.54 36.69 -19.02
C ALA A 670 30.18 37.36 -18.78
N HIS A 671 30.09 38.29 -17.82
CA HIS A 671 28.87 39.05 -17.57
C HIS A 671 28.44 39.92 -18.77
N GLU A 672 29.39 40.58 -19.46
CA GLU A 672 29.10 41.32 -20.71
C GLU A 672 28.51 40.41 -21.80
N HIS A 673 28.90 39.13 -21.80
CA HIS A 673 28.35 38.09 -22.68
C HIS A 673 27.13 37.36 -22.11
N ALA A 674 26.56 37.83 -20.99
CA ALA A 674 25.44 37.19 -20.28
C ALA A 674 25.71 35.73 -19.86
N LEU A 675 26.97 35.42 -19.54
CA LEU A 675 27.43 34.15 -19.02
C LEU A 675 27.79 34.29 -17.54
N GLU A 676 27.37 33.32 -16.74
CA GLU A 676 27.83 33.14 -15.37
C GLU A 676 28.98 32.13 -15.32
N ILE A 677 30.00 32.38 -14.49
CA ILE A 677 31.05 31.38 -14.25
C ILE A 677 30.62 30.44 -13.12
N ALA A 678 30.69 29.13 -13.38
CA ALA A 678 30.57 28.09 -12.38
C ALA A 678 31.95 27.45 -12.13
N LEU A 679 32.32 27.26 -10.86
CA LEU A 679 33.57 26.60 -10.50
C LEU A 679 33.33 25.20 -9.94
N ASP A 680 34.22 24.28 -10.27
CA ASP A 680 34.32 23.01 -9.57
C ASP A 680 34.75 23.22 -8.12
N PHE A 681 34.06 22.57 -7.19
CA PHE A 681 34.42 22.50 -5.78
C PHE A 681 34.69 21.04 -5.38
N ALA A 682 35.95 20.62 -5.56
CA ALA A 682 36.43 19.29 -5.18
C ALA A 682 37.15 19.31 -3.82
N ILE A 683 36.54 18.67 -2.83
CA ILE A 683 37.11 18.52 -1.49
C ILE A 683 38.06 17.33 -1.46
N GLN A 684 39.31 17.59 -1.87
CA GLN A 684 40.45 16.67 -1.88
C GLN A 684 41.74 17.47 -2.08
N CYS A 685 42.88 16.83 -1.85
CA CYS A 685 44.19 17.47 -1.91
C CYS A 685 45.17 16.59 -2.70
N SER A 686 46.09 17.20 -3.45
CA SER A 686 47.29 16.51 -3.89
C SER A 686 48.22 16.26 -2.68
N PRO A 687 49.19 15.33 -2.78
CA PRO A 687 50.20 15.15 -1.73
C PRO A 687 51.05 16.40 -1.45
N ASP A 688 51.06 17.38 -2.37
CA ASP A 688 51.82 18.63 -2.25
C ASP A 688 50.99 19.78 -1.66
N HIS A 689 49.69 19.57 -1.37
CA HIS A 689 48.81 20.62 -0.88
C HIS A 689 49.27 21.17 0.49
N PRO A 690 49.27 22.51 0.71
CA PRO A 690 49.77 23.11 1.96
C PRO A 690 49.13 22.56 3.24
N TRP A 691 47.83 22.22 3.19
CA TRP A 691 47.10 21.62 4.32
C TRP A 691 47.73 20.35 4.88
N LEU A 692 48.46 19.54 4.10
CA LEU A 692 49.12 18.35 4.64
C LEU A 692 50.20 18.70 5.69
N LYS A 693 50.80 19.90 5.58
CA LYS A 693 51.79 20.41 6.53
C LYS A 693 51.16 21.31 7.59
N GLU A 694 50.22 22.15 7.18
CA GLU A 694 49.59 23.16 8.04
C GLU A 694 48.52 22.58 8.96
N HIS A 695 47.80 21.55 8.50
CA HIS A 695 46.67 20.91 9.16
C HIS A 695 46.76 19.37 9.04
N PRO A 696 47.83 18.74 9.57
CA PRO A 696 47.97 17.28 9.51
C PRO A 696 46.81 16.56 10.22
N ASP A 697 46.20 17.19 11.20
CA ASP A 697 45.03 16.75 11.95
C ASP A 697 43.70 16.84 11.18
N TRP A 698 43.73 17.13 9.88
CA TRP A 698 42.57 16.97 8.96
C TRP A 698 42.62 15.69 8.13
N PHE A 699 43.69 14.90 8.25
CA PHE A 699 43.92 13.71 7.42
C PHE A 699 44.09 12.45 8.27
N ASP A 700 43.68 11.31 7.71
CA ASP A 700 43.88 10.00 8.34
C ASP A 700 45.25 9.42 7.97
N TRP A 701 46.21 9.58 8.89
CA TRP A 701 47.58 9.07 8.72
C TRP A 701 47.68 7.61 9.16
N ARG A 702 48.32 6.79 8.33
CA ARG A 702 48.66 5.41 8.70
C ARG A 702 49.77 5.38 9.76
N PRO A 703 49.92 4.26 10.49
CA PRO A 703 50.98 4.12 11.49
C PRO A 703 52.42 4.30 10.97
N ASP A 704 52.65 4.14 9.66
CA ASP A 704 53.93 4.35 8.99
C ASP A 704 54.16 5.80 8.53
N GLY A 705 53.20 6.71 8.79
CA GLY A 705 53.25 8.11 8.37
C GLY A 705 52.82 8.36 6.92
N SER A 706 52.27 7.37 6.22
CA SER A 706 51.69 7.55 4.87
C SER A 706 50.17 7.80 4.92
N ILE A 707 49.60 8.35 3.85
CA ILE A 707 48.14 8.55 3.71
C ILE A 707 47.61 7.65 2.58
N LYS A 708 46.38 7.13 2.73
CA LYS A 708 45.70 6.42 1.64
C LYS A 708 45.35 7.41 0.53
N TYR A 709 45.74 7.11 -0.70
CA TYR A 709 45.23 7.82 -1.85
C TYR A 709 43.71 7.59 -2.00
N ALA A 710 43.00 8.52 -2.65
CA ALA A 710 41.56 8.42 -2.79
C ALA A 710 41.14 7.31 -3.78
N GLU A 711 40.02 6.66 -3.53
CA GLU A 711 39.43 5.65 -4.42
C GLU A 711 37.92 5.86 -4.52
N ASN A 712 37.37 5.64 -5.73
CA ASN A 712 35.94 5.47 -5.95
C ASN A 712 35.76 4.16 -6.74
N PRO A 713 35.70 3.00 -6.05
CA PRO A 713 35.87 1.70 -6.69
C PRO A 713 34.98 1.50 -7.93
N PRO A 714 35.55 1.08 -9.09
CA PRO A 714 36.91 0.59 -9.28
C PRO A 714 37.99 1.67 -9.60
N LYS A 715 37.64 2.97 -9.66
CA LYS A 715 38.58 4.07 -9.98
C LYS A 715 39.56 4.31 -8.82
N LYS A 716 40.84 4.50 -9.16
CA LYS A 716 41.94 4.82 -8.23
C LYS A 716 42.57 6.16 -8.60
N TYR A 717 42.84 6.97 -7.58
CA TYR A 717 43.36 8.32 -7.75
C TYR A 717 44.63 8.51 -6.90
N GLN A 718 45.76 8.01 -7.41
CA GLN A 718 47.06 8.02 -6.73
C GLN A 718 47.66 9.42 -6.55
N ASP A 719 47.16 10.38 -7.32
CA ASP A 719 47.52 11.80 -7.37
C ASP A 719 46.80 12.65 -6.31
N ILE A 720 45.87 12.06 -5.53
CA ILE A 720 45.10 12.76 -4.50
C ILE A 720 44.92 11.96 -3.22
N VAL A 721 44.71 12.69 -2.13
CA VAL A 721 44.33 12.23 -0.80
C VAL A 721 43.06 12.95 -0.35
N ASN A 722 42.29 12.31 0.53
CA ASN A 722 41.07 12.88 1.08
C ASN A 722 41.33 13.45 2.49
N VAL A 723 40.68 14.57 2.78
CA VAL A 723 40.47 15.02 4.16
C VAL A 723 39.47 14.11 4.86
N ASP A 724 39.56 14.04 6.19
CA ASP A 724 38.61 13.35 7.05
C ASP A 724 37.84 14.39 7.89
N PHE A 725 36.53 14.38 7.75
CA PHE A 725 35.63 15.39 8.29
C PHE A 725 35.41 15.29 9.81
N TYR A 726 35.94 14.24 10.45
CA TYR A 726 35.77 13.97 11.87
C TYR A 726 37.08 13.72 12.62
N GLN A 727 38.23 14.05 12.01
CA GLN A 727 39.48 14.11 12.76
C GLN A 727 39.47 15.24 13.80
N ASP A 728 40.37 15.17 14.77
CA ASP A 728 40.42 16.08 15.92
C ASP A 728 40.42 17.58 15.52
N GLY A 729 41.10 17.93 14.42
CA GLY A 729 41.15 19.30 13.91
C GLY A 729 40.03 19.69 12.94
N ALA A 730 39.22 18.72 12.49
CA ALA A 730 38.27 18.93 11.40
C ALA A 730 37.05 19.76 11.83
N ILE A 731 36.62 19.63 13.10
CA ILE A 731 35.45 20.35 13.63
C ILE A 731 35.90 21.35 14.72
N PRO A 732 35.65 22.66 14.54
CA PRO A 732 35.03 23.30 13.37
C PRO A 732 36.05 23.65 12.25
N GLY A 733 37.35 23.36 12.41
CA GLY A 733 38.43 23.87 11.56
C GLY A 733 38.24 23.65 10.05
N LEU A 734 38.28 22.40 9.60
CA LEU A 734 38.08 22.03 8.19
C LEU A 734 36.72 22.51 7.67
N TRP A 735 35.66 22.36 8.47
CA TRP A 735 34.30 22.74 8.06
C TRP A 735 34.18 24.24 7.76
N LEU A 736 34.73 25.09 8.64
CA LEU A 736 34.78 26.54 8.42
C LEU A 736 35.69 26.89 7.24
N CYS A 737 36.85 26.25 7.11
CA CYS A 737 37.78 26.50 6.00
C CYS A 737 37.15 26.23 4.63
N LEU A 738 36.43 25.11 4.49
CA LEU A 738 35.74 24.74 3.26
C LEU A 738 34.60 25.71 2.91
N ARG A 739 33.82 26.12 3.91
CA ARG A 739 32.81 27.18 3.73
C ARG A 739 33.47 28.49 3.30
N ASP A 740 34.55 28.89 3.96
CA ASP A 740 35.23 30.15 3.69
C ASP A 740 35.89 30.17 2.30
N ALA A 741 36.31 29.02 1.77
CA ALA A 741 36.73 28.90 0.39
C ALA A 741 35.58 29.20 -0.60
N VAL A 742 34.37 28.72 -0.33
CA VAL A 742 33.18 29.05 -1.15
C VAL A 742 32.86 30.55 -1.07
N LEU A 743 32.86 31.13 0.14
CA LEU A 743 32.62 32.56 0.33
C LEU A 743 33.70 33.41 -0.34
N PHE A 744 34.96 32.98 -0.30
CA PHE A 744 36.06 33.63 -1.00
C PHE A 744 35.80 33.74 -2.51
N TRP A 745 35.36 32.66 -3.16
CA TRP A 745 35.04 32.71 -4.59
C TRP A 745 33.77 33.50 -4.90
N ILE A 746 32.81 33.54 -3.97
CA ILE A 746 31.66 34.46 -4.07
C ILE A 746 32.10 35.92 -4.07
N ASP A 747 33.05 36.29 -3.22
CA ASP A 747 33.62 37.65 -3.19
C ASP A 747 34.38 37.98 -4.50
N HIS A 748 34.81 36.97 -5.25
CA HIS A 748 35.41 37.10 -6.59
C HIS A 748 34.40 36.94 -7.74
N GLY A 749 33.09 36.98 -7.45
CA GLY A 749 32.02 37.02 -8.45
C GLY A 749 31.45 35.67 -8.88
N VAL A 750 31.87 34.56 -8.27
CA VAL A 750 31.36 33.21 -8.59
C VAL A 750 30.18 32.86 -7.69
N LYS A 751 29.00 32.65 -8.28
CA LYS A 751 27.77 32.32 -7.53
C LYS A 751 27.29 30.88 -7.75
N THR A 752 27.97 30.12 -8.59
CA THR A 752 27.58 28.75 -8.92
C THR A 752 28.74 27.80 -8.72
N PHE A 753 28.47 26.70 -8.03
CA PHE A 753 29.46 25.70 -7.67
C PHE A 753 28.98 24.32 -8.12
N ARG A 754 29.77 23.67 -8.99
CA ARG A 754 29.63 22.23 -9.28
C ARG A 754 30.43 21.49 -8.23
N VAL A 755 29.76 20.78 -7.33
CA VAL A 755 30.41 20.08 -6.23
C VAL A 755 30.74 18.66 -6.67
N ASP A 756 32.03 18.31 -6.59
CA ASP A 756 32.54 17.00 -6.98
C ASP A 756 32.22 15.93 -5.93
N ASN A 757 31.62 14.83 -6.39
CA ASN A 757 31.35 13.63 -5.58
C ASN A 757 30.82 13.91 -4.15
N PRO A 758 29.79 14.75 -3.93
CA PRO A 758 29.33 15.14 -2.59
C PRO A 758 28.84 13.95 -1.77
N HIS A 759 28.42 12.86 -2.43
CA HIS A 759 27.99 11.61 -1.78
C HIS A 759 29.10 10.88 -1.01
N THR A 760 30.36 11.29 -1.18
CA THR A 760 31.52 10.76 -0.43
C THR A 760 31.84 11.58 0.82
N LYS A 761 31.13 12.70 1.05
CA LYS A 761 31.34 13.63 2.17
C LYS A 761 30.10 13.62 3.09
N PRO A 762 30.21 14.00 4.38
CA PRO A 762 29.10 13.88 5.33
C PRO A 762 27.89 14.74 4.96
N LEU A 763 26.69 14.16 5.06
CA LEU A 763 25.43 14.88 4.85
C LEU A 763 25.25 16.08 5.79
N PRO A 764 25.54 16.00 7.11
CA PRO A 764 25.39 17.14 8.01
C PRO A 764 26.28 18.33 7.63
N PHE A 765 27.48 18.07 7.07
CA PHE A 765 28.36 19.12 6.59
C PHE A 765 27.73 19.87 5.42
N TRP A 766 27.19 19.17 4.42
CA TRP A 766 26.55 19.81 3.27
C TRP A 766 25.31 20.59 3.68
N GLU A 767 24.46 20.01 4.53
CA GLU A 767 23.25 20.65 5.04
C GLU A 767 23.58 21.96 5.75
N TRP A 768 24.57 21.94 6.65
CA TRP A 768 25.04 23.13 7.35
C TRP A 768 25.69 24.15 6.41
N MET A 769 26.67 23.75 5.60
CA MET A 769 27.47 24.66 4.78
C MET A 769 26.61 25.37 3.74
N ILE A 770 25.72 24.63 3.05
CA ILE A 770 24.83 25.22 2.03
C ILE A 770 23.82 26.15 2.69
N ALA A 771 23.22 25.77 3.83
CA ALA A 771 22.29 26.65 4.55
C ALA A 771 22.99 27.94 5.01
N ASP A 772 24.22 27.84 5.51
CA ASP A 772 25.01 28.97 5.98
C ASP A 772 25.45 29.90 4.84
N VAL A 773 25.89 29.37 3.69
CA VAL A 773 26.20 30.17 2.50
C VAL A 773 24.94 30.83 1.94
N ARG A 774 23.84 30.08 1.75
CA ARG A 774 22.58 30.63 1.20
C ARG A 774 21.85 31.58 2.16
N GLY A 775 22.14 31.50 3.46
CA GLY A 775 21.70 32.49 4.44
C GLY A 775 22.32 33.88 4.23
N ARG A 776 23.50 33.96 3.61
CA ARG A 776 24.20 35.20 3.24
C ARG A 776 24.03 35.57 1.77
N HIS A 777 24.04 34.56 0.91
CA HIS A 777 23.99 34.66 -0.55
C HIS A 777 22.89 33.72 -1.08
N PRO A 778 21.61 34.10 -0.96
CA PRO A 778 20.49 33.24 -1.37
C PRO A 778 20.48 32.93 -2.88
N ASP A 779 21.25 33.68 -3.65
CA ASP A 779 21.51 33.54 -5.08
C ASP A 779 22.53 32.45 -5.43
N ALA A 780 23.23 31.88 -4.45
CA ALA A 780 24.21 30.82 -4.68
C ALA A 780 23.55 29.50 -5.13
N ILE A 781 24.09 28.89 -6.18
CA ILE A 781 23.63 27.60 -6.73
C ILE A 781 24.69 26.53 -6.47
N PHE A 782 24.24 25.37 -5.98
CA PHE A 782 25.07 24.17 -5.83
C PHE A 782 24.53 23.04 -6.70
N LEU A 783 25.37 22.53 -7.61
CA LEU A 783 25.10 21.36 -8.43
C LEU A 783 25.80 20.14 -7.82
N ALA A 784 25.02 19.13 -7.42
CA ALA A 784 25.56 17.87 -6.91
C ALA A 784 25.96 16.93 -8.05
N GLU A 785 27.26 16.63 -8.20
CA GLU A 785 27.73 15.54 -9.05
C GLU A 785 27.70 14.20 -8.30
N ALA A 786 26.51 13.61 -8.19
CA ALA A 786 26.29 12.39 -7.44
C ALA A 786 25.77 11.25 -8.30
N PHE A 787 26.67 10.51 -8.96
CA PHE A 787 26.33 9.26 -9.64
C PHE A 787 26.36 8.08 -8.64
N THR A 788 25.35 8.02 -7.78
CA THR A 788 25.23 7.01 -6.71
C THR A 788 23.83 6.44 -6.67
N ARG A 789 23.40 5.72 -5.61
CA ARG A 789 22.03 5.18 -5.49
C ARG A 789 20.97 6.29 -5.32
N PRO A 790 19.72 6.10 -5.77
CA PRO A 790 18.69 7.15 -5.76
C PRO A 790 18.44 7.78 -4.38
N ALA A 791 18.40 6.97 -3.32
CA ALA A 791 18.16 7.46 -1.96
C ALA A 791 19.19 8.52 -1.52
N MET A 792 20.47 8.35 -1.88
CA MET A 792 21.52 9.32 -1.57
C MET A 792 21.42 10.57 -2.45
N MET A 793 21.14 10.40 -3.76
CA MET A 793 20.93 11.52 -4.68
C MET A 793 19.78 12.43 -4.23
N TYR A 794 18.65 11.82 -3.85
CA TYR A 794 17.48 12.55 -3.35
C TYR A 794 17.74 13.18 -1.99
N ARG A 795 18.51 12.53 -1.10
CA ARG A 795 18.90 13.14 0.16
C ARG A 795 19.75 14.39 -0.03
N LEU A 796 20.73 14.37 -0.94
CA LEU A 796 21.56 15.54 -1.26
C LEU A 796 20.70 16.71 -1.77
N ALA A 797 19.75 16.45 -2.66
CA ALA A 797 18.83 17.47 -3.11
C ALA A 797 18.00 18.05 -1.95
N LYS A 798 17.45 17.21 -1.07
CA LYS A 798 16.64 17.64 0.09
C LYS A 798 17.41 18.56 1.05
N ILE A 799 18.68 18.27 1.33
CA ILE A 799 19.48 19.01 2.31
C ILE A 799 20.05 20.35 1.81
N GLY A 800 19.87 20.70 0.53
CA GLY A 800 20.14 22.06 0.06
C GLY A 800 20.66 22.21 -1.37
N PHE A 801 21.12 21.15 -2.02
CA PHE A 801 21.67 21.24 -3.38
C PHE A 801 20.60 21.70 -4.38
N SER A 802 20.83 22.83 -5.04
CA SER A 802 19.90 23.45 -6.00
C SER A 802 19.60 22.56 -7.19
N GLN A 803 20.62 21.87 -7.69
CA GLN A 803 20.61 21.06 -8.90
C GLN A 803 21.29 19.70 -8.66
N SER A 804 21.03 18.72 -9.51
CA SER A 804 21.62 17.39 -9.38
C SER A 804 21.91 16.78 -10.74
N TYR A 805 23.12 16.22 -10.92
CA TYR A 805 23.39 15.29 -12.02
C TYR A 805 22.45 14.08 -11.95
N THR A 806 22.34 13.34 -13.05
CA THR A 806 21.26 12.36 -13.23
C THR A 806 21.78 11.10 -13.92
N TYR A 807 20.91 10.08 -14.03
CA TYR A 807 21.23 8.90 -14.81
C TYR A 807 21.01 9.06 -16.32
N PHE A 808 20.79 10.28 -16.81
CA PHE A 808 20.38 10.53 -18.20
C PHE A 808 21.30 9.83 -19.21
N THR A 809 22.63 9.88 -19.02
CA THR A 809 23.64 9.28 -19.90
C THR A 809 23.55 7.75 -20.01
N TRP A 810 22.84 7.08 -19.10
CA TRP A 810 22.61 5.63 -19.11
C TRP A 810 21.13 5.27 -19.31
N ARG A 811 20.38 6.14 -19.97
CA ARG A 811 18.98 5.91 -20.38
C ARG A 811 18.90 6.18 -21.87
N ASP A 812 18.93 5.13 -22.68
CA ASP A 812 19.02 5.24 -24.14
C ASP A 812 17.75 4.75 -24.84
N HIS A 813 17.01 3.85 -24.20
CA HIS A 813 15.80 3.28 -24.76
C HIS A 813 14.53 4.05 -24.36
N LYS A 814 13.47 3.94 -25.16
CA LYS A 814 12.18 4.62 -24.95
C LYS A 814 11.61 4.36 -23.55
N ALA A 815 11.58 3.09 -23.12
CA ALA A 815 11.07 2.71 -21.80
C ALA A 815 11.91 3.33 -20.67
N GLU A 816 13.24 3.22 -20.74
CA GLU A 816 14.17 3.78 -19.76
C GLU A 816 14.02 5.29 -19.58
N LEU A 817 13.93 6.04 -20.69
CA LEU A 817 13.73 7.49 -20.69
C LEU A 817 12.33 7.85 -20.15
N THR A 818 11.30 7.10 -20.54
CA THR A 818 9.93 7.31 -20.10
C THR A 818 9.82 7.11 -18.60
N ASP A 819 10.26 5.95 -18.09
CA ASP A 819 10.20 5.59 -16.68
C ASP A 819 10.95 6.61 -15.82
N TYR A 820 12.14 7.04 -16.25
CA TYR A 820 12.94 7.99 -15.49
C TYR A 820 12.31 9.38 -15.43
N ILE A 821 11.74 9.87 -16.53
CA ILE A 821 11.05 11.17 -16.53
C ILE A 821 9.74 11.09 -15.74
N VAL A 822 8.99 9.99 -15.84
CA VAL A 822 7.79 9.76 -15.02
C VAL A 822 8.13 9.74 -13.53
N GLU A 823 9.22 9.07 -13.12
CA GLU A 823 9.71 9.10 -11.74
C GLU A 823 9.95 10.54 -11.26
N LEU A 824 10.68 11.33 -12.05
CA LEU A 824 11.06 12.71 -11.70
C LEU A 824 9.87 13.68 -11.67
N THR A 825 8.78 13.40 -12.40
CA THR A 825 7.66 14.33 -12.58
C THR A 825 6.40 13.95 -11.79
N GLN A 826 6.17 12.65 -11.56
CA GLN A 826 4.93 12.13 -10.97
C GLN A 826 5.10 11.58 -9.55
N THR A 827 6.32 11.55 -9.02
CA THR A 827 6.60 11.11 -7.65
C THR A 827 7.21 12.23 -6.80
N ALA A 828 7.59 11.95 -5.54
CA ALA A 828 8.10 12.94 -4.59
C ALA A 828 9.26 13.84 -5.09
N PRO A 829 10.23 13.39 -5.93
CA PRO A 829 11.32 14.22 -6.46
C PRO A 829 10.85 15.49 -7.17
N ARG A 830 9.63 15.54 -7.71
CA ARG A 830 9.07 16.73 -8.36
C ARG A 830 9.12 17.98 -7.46
N GLU A 831 9.10 17.79 -6.15
CA GLU A 831 9.08 18.88 -5.16
C GLU A 831 10.46 19.40 -4.78
N PHE A 832 11.55 18.64 -4.98
CA PHE A 832 12.87 19.02 -4.45
C PHE A 832 14.06 18.68 -5.37
N TYR A 833 13.87 17.89 -6.42
CA TYR A 833 14.94 17.41 -7.29
C TYR A 833 14.90 18.13 -8.63
N ARG A 834 15.99 18.82 -9.00
CA ARG A 834 16.09 19.51 -10.30
C ARG A 834 17.14 18.79 -11.17
N PRO A 835 16.71 18.00 -12.17
CA PRO A 835 17.58 17.12 -12.94
C PRO A 835 18.42 17.89 -13.95
N HIS A 836 19.74 17.90 -13.78
CA HIS A 836 20.68 18.53 -14.71
C HIS A 836 21.18 17.52 -15.75
N PHE A 837 20.73 17.66 -16.99
CA PHE A 837 21.03 16.71 -18.06
C PHE A 837 22.30 17.12 -18.82
N PHE A 838 23.45 16.75 -18.27
CA PHE A 838 24.69 16.76 -19.05
C PHE A 838 24.65 15.66 -20.12
N VAL A 839 24.93 16.03 -21.37
CA VAL A 839 24.97 15.08 -22.50
C VAL A 839 26.23 14.22 -22.51
N ASN A 840 27.31 14.74 -21.92
CA ASN A 840 28.59 14.11 -21.67
C ASN A 840 29.28 14.84 -20.51
N THR A 841 30.34 14.25 -19.95
CA THR A 841 31.25 14.90 -19.00
C THR A 841 32.68 14.45 -19.29
N PRO A 842 33.74 15.07 -18.74
CA PRO A 842 35.11 14.60 -18.94
C PRO A 842 35.36 13.16 -18.49
N ASP A 843 34.53 12.63 -17.58
CA ASP A 843 34.56 11.26 -17.06
C ASP A 843 33.59 10.30 -17.75
N ILE A 844 32.62 10.84 -18.49
CA ILE A 844 31.53 10.06 -19.11
C ILE A 844 31.44 10.44 -20.59
N ASN A 845 32.07 9.61 -21.42
CA ASN A 845 31.82 9.40 -22.84
C ASN A 845 30.77 8.27 -22.97
N PRO A 846 29.46 8.58 -23.01
CA PRO A 846 28.40 7.59 -22.92
C PRO A 846 28.53 6.52 -24.01
N PRO A 847 28.33 5.21 -23.69
CA PRO A 847 28.44 4.13 -24.67
C PRO A 847 27.62 4.36 -25.95
N PHE A 848 26.42 4.93 -25.83
CA PHE A 848 25.59 5.30 -26.98
C PHE A 848 26.29 6.23 -27.97
N LEU A 849 27.06 7.23 -27.50
CA LEU A 849 27.76 8.18 -28.37
C LEU A 849 28.95 7.55 -29.10
N GLN A 850 29.59 6.53 -28.50
CA GLN A 850 30.79 5.88 -29.02
C GLN A 850 30.56 5.22 -30.39
N THR A 851 29.33 4.77 -30.68
CA THR A 851 29.01 4.03 -31.91
C THR A 851 27.98 4.69 -32.81
N SER A 852 27.28 5.73 -32.34
CA SER A 852 26.12 6.32 -33.05
C SER A 852 26.47 7.37 -34.10
N GLY A 853 27.72 7.86 -34.13
CA GLY A 853 28.14 8.94 -35.01
C GLY A 853 27.34 10.23 -34.80
N ARG A 854 27.39 11.15 -35.77
CA ARG A 854 26.77 12.50 -35.66
C ARG A 854 25.28 12.47 -35.27
N ALA A 855 24.52 11.49 -35.75
CA ALA A 855 23.10 11.35 -35.45
C ALA A 855 22.84 11.18 -33.94
N GLY A 856 23.64 10.36 -33.26
CA GLY A 856 23.51 10.14 -31.82
C GLY A 856 23.74 11.39 -30.99
N PHE A 857 24.73 12.21 -31.33
CA PHE A 857 24.98 13.49 -30.65
C PHE A 857 23.77 14.43 -30.78
N ARG A 858 23.14 14.49 -31.96
CA ARG A 858 21.93 15.29 -32.18
C ARG A 858 20.73 14.76 -31.39
N ILE A 859 20.57 13.44 -31.32
CA ILE A 859 19.54 12.77 -30.49
C ILE A 859 19.70 13.16 -29.02
N ARG A 860 20.91 12.98 -28.46
CA ARG A 860 21.16 13.27 -27.04
C ARG A 860 21.03 14.76 -26.71
N ALA A 861 21.48 15.63 -27.61
CA ALA A 861 21.31 17.08 -27.46
C ALA A 861 19.83 17.49 -27.46
N ALA A 862 19.03 16.97 -28.39
CA ALA A 862 17.60 17.22 -28.43
C ALA A 862 16.94 16.77 -27.12
N LEU A 863 17.14 15.52 -26.72
CA LEU A 863 16.56 14.95 -25.50
C LEU A 863 16.93 15.74 -24.24
N ALA A 864 18.22 16.09 -24.06
CA ALA A 864 18.66 16.87 -22.90
C ALA A 864 18.00 18.26 -22.87
N ALA A 865 18.00 18.94 -24.03
CA ALA A 865 17.49 20.28 -24.18
C ALA A 865 15.97 20.39 -23.99
N THR A 866 15.20 19.34 -24.32
CA THR A 866 13.75 19.41 -24.28
C THR A 866 13.12 18.65 -23.12
N LEU A 867 13.78 17.65 -22.52
CA LEU A 867 13.25 16.93 -21.35
C LEU A 867 13.53 17.63 -20.02
N SER A 868 14.62 18.39 -19.90
CA SER A 868 14.95 19.13 -18.68
C SER A 868 15.07 20.64 -18.92
N GLY A 869 14.72 21.44 -17.91
CA GLY A 869 15.08 22.86 -17.88
C GLY A 869 16.59 23.09 -17.71
N LEU A 870 17.35 22.08 -17.26
CA LEU A 870 18.79 22.15 -17.04
C LEU A 870 19.51 21.21 -18.00
N MET A 871 20.36 21.75 -18.87
CA MET A 871 21.20 20.95 -19.77
C MET A 871 22.67 21.36 -19.63
N GLY A 872 23.58 20.41 -19.84
CA GLY A 872 25.02 20.66 -19.82
C GLY A 872 25.72 20.00 -20.99
N VAL A 873 26.78 20.63 -21.48
CA VAL A 873 27.62 20.13 -22.58
C VAL A 873 29.08 20.30 -22.18
N TYR A 874 29.88 19.23 -22.26
CA TYR A 874 31.33 19.32 -22.16
C TYR A 874 31.96 19.47 -23.55
N SER A 875 32.86 20.44 -23.67
CA SER A 875 33.53 20.84 -24.91
C SER A 875 34.12 19.66 -25.67
N GLY A 876 33.84 19.60 -26.98
CA GLY A 876 34.16 18.47 -27.84
C GLY A 876 32.91 17.67 -28.24
N PHE A 877 31.83 17.74 -27.46
CA PHE A 877 30.54 17.17 -27.84
C PHE A 877 30.00 17.77 -29.14
N GLU A 878 30.12 19.09 -29.32
CA GLU A 878 29.69 19.78 -30.53
C GLU A 878 30.45 19.31 -31.78
N LEU A 879 31.65 18.77 -31.58
CA LEU A 879 32.51 18.22 -32.63
C LEU A 879 32.28 16.72 -32.86
N CYS A 880 31.34 16.12 -32.11
CA CYS A 880 31.06 14.69 -32.10
C CYS A 880 32.27 13.83 -31.68
N GLU A 881 33.10 14.31 -30.74
CA GLU A 881 34.20 13.51 -30.19
C GLU A 881 33.63 12.32 -29.42
N ALA A 882 33.96 11.09 -29.85
CA ALA A 882 33.39 9.87 -29.30
C ALA A 882 34.41 8.76 -29.02
N ALA A 883 35.69 8.96 -29.36
CA ALA A 883 36.71 7.93 -29.25
C ALA A 883 36.91 7.53 -27.77
N PRO A 884 36.64 6.28 -27.39
CA PRO A 884 36.79 5.82 -26.01
C PRO A 884 38.16 5.17 -25.78
N VAL A 885 38.60 5.15 -24.53
CA VAL A 885 39.54 4.11 -24.09
C VAL A 885 38.80 2.77 -24.24
N PRO A 886 39.35 1.76 -24.95
CA PRO A 886 38.62 0.54 -25.27
C PRO A 886 37.93 -0.12 -24.06
N GLY A 887 36.61 -0.34 -24.17
CA GLY A 887 35.79 -0.97 -23.13
C GLY A 887 35.49 -0.08 -21.92
N LYS A 888 35.76 1.23 -21.98
CA LYS A 888 35.51 2.19 -20.89
C LYS A 888 34.64 3.35 -21.38
N GLU A 889 34.06 4.06 -20.42
CA GLU A 889 33.34 5.32 -20.65
C GLU A 889 34.29 6.54 -20.62
N GLU A 890 35.60 6.35 -20.54
CA GLU A 890 36.57 7.46 -20.55
C GLU A 890 36.95 7.83 -22.00
N TYR A 891 37.12 9.12 -22.26
CA TYR A 891 37.66 9.60 -23.54
C TYR A 891 39.10 9.13 -23.76
N LEU A 892 39.40 8.72 -25.00
CA LEU A 892 40.78 8.58 -25.46
C LEU A 892 41.43 9.98 -25.53
N ASP A 893 42.69 10.06 -25.11
CA ASP A 893 43.46 11.30 -25.05
C ASP A 893 42.70 12.38 -24.26
N SER A 894 42.19 11.97 -23.09
CA SER A 894 41.32 12.80 -22.24
C SER A 894 41.99 14.11 -21.87
N GLU A 895 41.25 15.21 -22.09
CA GLU A 895 41.64 16.58 -21.73
C GLU A 895 41.94 16.76 -20.24
N LYS A 896 41.48 15.84 -19.38
CA LYS A 896 41.87 15.79 -17.97
C LYS A 896 43.36 15.65 -17.75
N TYR A 897 44.12 15.05 -18.68
CA TYR A 897 45.54 14.77 -18.48
C TYR A 897 46.46 15.45 -19.51
N GLN A 898 45.90 16.15 -20.50
CA GLN A 898 46.67 16.82 -21.56
C GLN A 898 45.93 18.05 -22.09
N ILE A 899 46.65 18.97 -22.74
CA ILE A 899 46.08 20.10 -23.47
C ILE A 899 45.41 19.56 -24.74
N ARG A 900 44.18 20.02 -25.05
CA ARG A 900 43.39 19.56 -26.20
C ARG A 900 42.91 20.72 -27.06
N VAL A 901 43.75 21.11 -28.04
CA VAL A 901 43.42 22.14 -29.03
C VAL A 901 42.39 21.60 -30.03
N ARG A 902 41.33 22.38 -30.29
CA ARG A 902 40.21 21.97 -31.16
C ARG A 902 40.00 22.97 -32.32
N ASP A 903 39.67 22.44 -33.50
CA ASP A 903 39.10 23.24 -34.59
C ASP A 903 37.57 23.25 -34.46
N TRP A 904 37.05 24.32 -33.86
CA TRP A 904 35.63 24.48 -33.59
C TRP A 904 34.75 24.56 -34.86
N ASN A 905 35.35 24.83 -36.02
CA ASN A 905 34.63 24.97 -37.29
C ASN A 905 34.75 23.72 -38.18
N GLN A 906 35.29 22.61 -37.65
CA GLN A 906 35.46 21.41 -38.46
C GLN A 906 34.12 20.93 -39.07
N PRO A 907 34.11 20.45 -40.32
CA PRO A 907 32.90 19.94 -40.96
C PRO A 907 32.26 18.80 -40.16
N GLY A 908 30.92 18.77 -40.11
CA GLY A 908 30.17 17.72 -39.41
C GLY A 908 29.88 18.00 -37.94
N ASN A 909 30.31 19.16 -37.41
CA ASN A 909 29.89 19.61 -36.08
C ASN A 909 28.35 19.81 -35.97
N ILE A 910 27.88 19.97 -34.73
CA ILE A 910 26.46 20.17 -34.38
C ILE A 910 26.23 21.48 -33.62
N VAL A 911 27.11 22.47 -33.79
CA VAL A 911 27.00 23.80 -33.16
C VAL A 911 25.65 24.45 -33.49
N ALA A 912 25.19 24.30 -34.75
CA ALA A 912 23.90 24.83 -35.18
C ALA A 912 22.70 24.18 -34.48
N ASP A 913 22.75 22.87 -34.21
CA ASP A 913 21.71 22.15 -33.48
C ASP A 913 21.64 22.62 -32.02
N ILE A 914 22.79 22.72 -31.34
CA ILE A 914 22.88 23.24 -29.96
C ILE A 914 22.33 24.67 -29.89
N THR A 915 22.73 25.52 -30.84
CA THR A 915 22.24 26.90 -30.95
C THR A 915 20.73 26.96 -31.13
N LEU A 916 20.18 26.11 -32.01
CA LEU A 916 18.73 25.97 -32.20
C LEU A 916 18.05 25.60 -30.89
N PHE A 917 18.51 24.57 -30.20
CA PHE A 917 17.89 24.09 -28.97
C PHE A 917 17.89 25.12 -27.85
N ASN A 918 19.02 25.79 -27.62
CA ASN A 918 19.11 26.85 -26.62
C ASN A 918 18.22 28.04 -26.95
N ARG A 919 18.12 28.41 -28.24
CA ARG A 919 17.17 29.43 -28.69
C ARG A 919 15.72 29.01 -28.41
N LEU A 920 15.33 27.78 -28.76
CA LEU A 920 13.98 27.28 -28.51
C LEU A 920 13.65 27.25 -27.01
N ARG A 921 14.59 26.79 -26.18
CA ARG A 921 14.47 26.77 -24.71
C ARG A 921 14.22 28.16 -24.13
N ARG A 922 14.94 29.18 -24.62
CA ARG A 922 14.75 30.58 -24.21
C ARG A 922 13.41 31.15 -24.68
N SER A 923 12.97 30.83 -25.90
CA SER A 923 11.74 31.36 -26.49
C SER A 923 10.45 30.70 -25.99
N HIS A 924 10.52 29.45 -25.50
CA HIS A 924 9.34 28.68 -25.10
C HIS A 924 9.41 28.27 -23.63
N PRO A 925 8.62 28.91 -22.73
CA PRO A 925 8.57 28.57 -21.31
C PRO A 925 8.28 27.09 -21.03
N ALA A 926 7.55 26.41 -21.93
CA ALA A 926 7.30 24.98 -21.85
C ALA A 926 8.58 24.12 -21.78
N LEU A 927 9.70 24.60 -22.32
CA LEU A 927 11.00 23.89 -22.31
C LEU A 927 11.89 24.26 -21.10
N GLN A 928 11.45 25.16 -20.23
CA GLN A 928 12.24 25.68 -19.10
C GLN A 928 12.06 24.88 -17.80
N THR A 929 11.32 23.77 -17.86
CA THR A 929 11.08 22.86 -16.73
C THR A 929 10.94 21.43 -17.22
N HIS A 930 11.18 20.45 -16.35
CA HIS A 930 10.89 19.03 -16.62
C HIS A 930 9.47 18.65 -16.19
N LEU A 931 8.88 19.40 -15.25
CA LEU A 931 7.64 19.07 -14.53
C LEU A 931 6.38 18.96 -15.39
N ASN A 932 6.37 19.59 -16.58
CA ASN A 932 5.24 19.59 -17.50
C ASN A 932 5.32 18.51 -18.59
N THR A 933 6.28 17.59 -18.52
CA THR A 933 6.48 16.59 -19.59
C THR A 933 5.40 15.52 -19.55
N ARG A 934 4.76 15.25 -20.69
CA ARG A 934 3.78 14.17 -20.84
C ARG A 934 4.05 13.34 -22.09
N PHE A 935 4.29 12.05 -21.92
CA PHE A 935 4.50 11.14 -23.04
C PHE A 935 3.18 10.86 -23.78
N LEU A 936 3.28 10.80 -25.11
CA LEU A 936 2.16 10.57 -26.02
C LEU A 936 2.39 9.28 -26.82
N THR A 937 1.31 8.77 -27.42
CA THR A 937 1.35 7.53 -28.19
C THR A 937 2.04 7.74 -29.55
N ALA A 938 3.14 7.02 -29.76
CA ALA A 938 3.72 6.73 -31.06
C ALA A 938 3.72 5.22 -31.27
N THR A 939 3.28 4.74 -32.44
CA THR A 939 3.12 3.31 -32.74
C THR A 939 4.44 2.56 -32.91
N ASN A 940 5.56 3.27 -33.03
CA ASN A 940 6.91 2.71 -33.12
C ASN A 940 7.63 2.83 -31.76
N ASP A 941 8.19 1.73 -31.27
CA ASP A 941 8.89 1.67 -29.98
C ASP A 941 10.30 2.24 -30.00
N THR A 942 10.84 2.50 -31.19
CA THR A 942 12.12 3.19 -31.40
C THR A 942 11.95 4.72 -31.43
N VAL A 943 10.71 5.22 -31.48
CA VAL A 943 10.42 6.65 -31.52
C VAL A 943 9.85 7.11 -30.18
N LEU A 944 10.52 8.07 -29.55
CA LEU A 944 10.04 8.75 -28.35
C LEU A 944 9.22 9.97 -28.77
N TYR A 945 8.06 10.16 -28.15
CA TYR A 945 7.14 11.25 -28.47
C TYR A 945 6.48 11.80 -27.21
N TYR A 946 6.54 13.11 -27.00
CA TYR A 946 5.99 13.76 -25.82
C TYR A 946 5.58 15.20 -26.08
N ALA A 947 4.68 15.66 -25.22
CA ALA A 947 4.15 17.01 -25.17
C ALA A 947 4.71 17.78 -23.98
N LYS A 948 4.89 19.09 -24.18
CA LYS A 948 5.24 20.08 -23.17
C LYS A 948 4.31 21.27 -23.34
N PRO A 949 3.21 21.35 -22.57
CA PRO A 949 2.29 22.47 -22.64
C PRO A 949 2.93 23.73 -22.07
N SER A 950 2.55 24.88 -22.64
CA SER A 950 2.84 26.19 -22.05
C SER A 950 2.19 26.34 -20.68
N PRO A 951 2.77 27.15 -19.76
CA PRO A 951 2.19 27.38 -18.44
C PRO A 951 0.75 27.89 -18.43
N ASP A 952 0.35 28.65 -19.47
CA ASP A 952 -0.99 29.20 -19.62
C ASP A 952 -1.92 28.33 -20.49
N GLY A 953 -1.41 27.23 -21.05
CA GLY A 953 -2.15 26.32 -21.94
C GLY A 953 -2.49 26.91 -23.31
N SER A 954 -1.92 28.06 -23.68
CA SER A 954 -2.21 28.74 -24.96
C SER A 954 -1.62 27.99 -26.17
N ASP A 955 -0.46 27.37 -25.98
CA ASP A 955 0.18 26.50 -26.97
C ASP A 955 0.87 25.28 -26.33
N MET A 956 1.41 24.40 -27.18
CA MET A 956 2.11 23.20 -26.74
C MET A 956 3.27 22.89 -27.67
N ILE A 957 4.41 22.50 -27.08
CA ILE A 957 5.54 21.95 -27.83
C ILE A 957 5.41 20.43 -27.87
N LEU A 958 5.43 19.88 -29.08
CA LEU A 958 5.52 18.46 -29.36
C LEU A 958 6.93 18.11 -29.80
N VAL A 959 7.54 17.13 -29.15
CA VAL A 959 8.89 16.67 -29.49
C VAL A 959 8.84 15.20 -29.83
N MET A 960 9.41 14.86 -30.98
CA MET A 960 9.55 13.50 -31.46
C MET A 960 11.01 13.21 -31.78
N VAL A 961 11.54 12.07 -31.33
CA VAL A 961 12.95 11.70 -31.50
C VAL A 961 13.04 10.23 -31.92
N ASN A 962 13.73 9.98 -33.03
CA ASN A 962 14.18 8.66 -33.42
C ASN A 962 15.39 8.27 -32.56
N LEU A 963 15.24 7.22 -31.74
CA LEU A 963 16.31 6.74 -30.86
C LEU A 963 17.31 5.80 -31.58
N ASP A 964 17.02 5.39 -32.82
CA ASP A 964 17.94 4.62 -33.67
C ASP A 964 18.80 5.59 -34.51
N PRO A 965 20.11 5.70 -34.23
CA PRO A 965 21.00 6.61 -34.93
C PRO A 965 21.46 6.08 -36.30
N HIS A 966 21.02 4.89 -36.71
CA HIS A 966 21.51 4.20 -37.91
C HIS A 966 20.45 4.02 -38.99
N HIS A 967 19.17 3.92 -38.63
CA HIS A 967 18.10 3.62 -39.58
C HIS A 967 16.95 4.62 -39.55
N HIS A 968 16.35 4.82 -40.72
CA HIS A 968 15.10 5.55 -40.85
C HIS A 968 13.96 4.83 -40.12
N GLN A 969 13.20 5.57 -39.32
CA GLN A 969 12.03 5.07 -38.60
C GLN A 969 10.76 5.79 -39.05
N ALA A 970 9.70 5.04 -39.35
CA ALA A 970 8.36 5.58 -39.58
C ALA A 970 7.47 5.31 -38.37
N THR A 971 6.56 6.22 -38.06
CA THR A 971 5.57 6.02 -37.00
C THR A 971 4.27 6.74 -37.28
N GLY A 972 3.16 6.13 -36.85
CA GLY A 972 1.91 6.83 -36.60
C GLY A 972 1.96 7.47 -35.21
N PHE A 973 1.31 8.62 -35.06
CA PHE A 973 1.24 9.32 -33.77
C PHE A 973 -0.07 10.09 -33.61
N GLU A 974 -0.43 10.30 -32.36
CA GLU A 974 -1.64 11.04 -31.99
C GLU A 974 -1.32 12.51 -31.64
N VAL A 975 -2.11 13.43 -32.18
CA VAL A 975 -2.06 14.86 -31.87
C VAL A 975 -3.09 15.12 -30.77
N PRO A 976 -2.72 15.73 -29.64
CA PRO A 976 -3.58 15.86 -28.46
C PRO A 976 -4.62 16.99 -28.61
N LEU A 977 -5.53 16.86 -29.57
CA LEU A 977 -6.56 17.87 -29.88
C LEU A 977 -7.49 18.14 -28.68
N TRP A 978 -7.76 17.13 -27.86
CA TRP A 978 -8.64 17.22 -26.70
C TRP A 978 -8.15 18.20 -25.62
N ASP A 979 -6.83 18.44 -25.52
CA ASP A 979 -6.27 19.39 -24.55
C ASP A 979 -6.66 20.85 -24.89
N PHE A 980 -7.06 21.09 -26.15
CA PHE A 980 -7.59 22.38 -26.61
C PHE A 980 -9.11 22.37 -26.77
N GLY A 981 -9.80 21.31 -26.32
CA GLY A 981 -11.24 21.13 -26.52
C GLY A 981 -11.66 20.92 -27.98
N ILE A 982 -10.72 20.50 -28.84
CA ILE A 982 -10.98 20.22 -30.27
C ILE A 982 -11.33 18.73 -30.42
N GLY A 983 -12.36 18.43 -31.21
CA GLY A 983 -12.78 17.05 -31.51
C GLY A 983 -11.75 16.26 -32.33
N ASP A 984 -11.86 14.93 -32.32
CA ASP A 984 -10.91 14.00 -32.95
C ASP A 984 -10.70 14.18 -34.46
N ASP A 985 -11.67 14.77 -35.16
CA ASP A 985 -11.69 15.10 -36.59
C ASP A 985 -11.39 16.58 -36.89
N GLY A 986 -11.09 17.37 -35.85
CA GLY A 986 -10.78 18.79 -35.96
C GLY A 986 -9.43 19.08 -36.62
N SER A 987 -9.03 20.36 -36.61
CA SER A 987 -7.76 20.81 -37.17
C SER A 987 -6.99 21.68 -36.19
N ILE A 988 -5.66 21.65 -36.28
CA ILE A 988 -4.78 22.46 -35.44
C ILE A 988 -3.62 23.02 -36.27
N GLY A 989 -3.25 24.27 -35.99
CA GLY A 989 -2.10 24.91 -36.64
C GLY A 989 -0.79 24.39 -36.05
N VAL A 990 0.21 24.22 -36.91
CA VAL A 990 1.49 23.60 -36.58
C VAL A 990 2.63 24.44 -37.15
N GLU A 991 3.65 24.67 -36.35
CA GLU A 991 4.90 25.29 -36.75
C GLU A 991 6.05 24.34 -36.42
N ASP A 992 6.80 23.90 -37.44
CA ASP A 992 8.03 23.13 -37.26
C ASP A 992 9.15 24.07 -36.85
N LEU A 993 9.60 23.96 -35.60
CA LEU A 993 10.52 24.91 -34.97
C LEU A 993 11.97 24.73 -35.44
N ALA A 994 12.30 23.62 -36.09
CA ALA A 994 13.62 23.41 -36.67
C ALA A 994 13.74 24.07 -38.06
N SER A 995 12.71 23.92 -38.89
CA SER A 995 12.68 24.43 -40.27
C SER A 995 12.01 25.81 -40.42
N GLY A 996 11.15 26.19 -39.48
CA GLY A 996 10.27 27.37 -39.55
C GLY A 996 9.01 27.17 -40.41
N ALA A 997 8.77 25.96 -40.93
CA ALA A 997 7.62 25.67 -41.79
C ALA A 997 6.30 25.72 -40.99
N ARG A 998 5.26 26.34 -41.57
CA ARG A 998 3.92 26.42 -40.99
C ARG A 998 2.91 25.67 -41.84
N PHE A 999 2.08 24.86 -41.21
CA PHE A 999 1.06 24.04 -41.86
C PHE A 999 -0.06 23.67 -40.88
N ARG A 1000 -0.99 22.83 -41.32
CA ARG A 1000 -2.16 22.40 -40.54
C ARG A 1000 -2.30 20.88 -40.55
N TRP A 1001 -2.51 20.29 -39.38
CA TRP A 1001 -2.93 18.90 -39.26
C TRP A 1001 -4.46 18.79 -39.18
N TRP A 1002 -4.99 17.73 -39.77
CA TRP A 1002 -6.41 17.41 -39.81
C TRP A 1002 -6.63 16.02 -39.23
N GLY A 1003 -7.53 15.93 -38.26
CA GLY A 1003 -7.71 14.75 -37.43
C GLY A 1003 -6.55 14.50 -36.48
N LYS A 1004 -6.79 13.69 -35.45
CA LYS A 1004 -5.79 13.39 -34.42
C LYS A 1004 -4.68 12.44 -34.86
N TRP A 1005 -4.88 11.61 -35.88
CA TRP A 1005 -3.89 10.62 -36.31
C TRP A 1005 -3.06 11.13 -37.48
N GLN A 1006 -1.74 11.15 -37.31
CA GLN A 1006 -0.78 11.59 -38.32
C GLN A 1006 0.31 10.52 -38.53
N GLN A 1007 1.09 10.67 -39.60
CA GLN A 1007 2.20 9.78 -39.97
C GLN A 1007 3.45 10.61 -40.25
N VAL A 1008 4.62 10.11 -39.86
CA VAL A 1008 5.90 10.76 -40.12
C VAL A 1008 7.04 9.75 -40.27
N GLY A 1009 8.04 10.10 -41.09
CA GLY A 1009 9.31 9.41 -41.20
C GLY A 1009 10.45 10.26 -40.65
N LEU A 1010 11.39 9.63 -39.94
CA LEU A 1010 12.54 10.26 -39.29
C LEU A 1010 13.82 9.58 -39.80
N ASP A 1011 14.58 10.30 -40.61
CA ASP A 1011 15.90 9.85 -41.07
C ASP A 1011 16.98 10.14 -40.00
N PRO A 1012 18.03 9.32 -39.84
CA PRO A 1012 19.12 9.61 -38.90
C PRO A 1012 19.84 10.95 -39.15
N SER A 1013 19.81 11.46 -40.39
CA SER A 1013 20.31 12.80 -40.74
C SER A 1013 19.38 13.93 -40.29
N GLU A 1014 18.18 13.63 -39.79
CA GLU A 1014 17.23 14.56 -39.17
C GLU A 1014 16.45 13.83 -38.04
N PRO A 1015 17.12 13.43 -36.96
CA PRO A 1015 16.61 12.40 -36.05
C PRO A 1015 15.52 12.89 -35.09
N TYR A 1016 15.11 14.16 -35.18
CA TYR A 1016 14.08 14.75 -34.34
C TYR A 1016 13.14 15.65 -35.13
N ARG A 1017 11.96 15.87 -34.57
CA ARG A 1017 11.01 16.92 -34.95
C ARG A 1017 10.54 17.65 -33.70
N ILE A 1018 10.46 18.97 -33.79
CA ILE A 1018 9.98 19.82 -32.70
C ILE A 1018 8.92 20.72 -33.31
N TRP A 1019 7.69 20.55 -32.88
CA TRP A 1019 6.56 21.33 -33.38
C TRP A 1019 5.97 22.17 -32.26
N ARG A 1020 5.49 23.36 -32.60
CA ARG A 1020 4.56 24.13 -31.78
C ARG A 1020 3.16 23.94 -32.37
N ILE A 1021 2.20 23.59 -31.52
CA ILE A 1021 0.78 23.50 -31.91
C ILE A 1021 -0.04 24.48 -31.10
N ALA A 1022 -0.99 25.14 -31.76
CA ALA A 1022 -1.90 26.09 -31.13
C ALA A 1022 -3.25 26.15 -31.88
N PRO A 1023 -4.37 26.40 -31.18
CA PRO A 1023 -5.65 26.69 -31.81
C PRO A 1023 -5.58 27.98 -32.64
N GLY A 1024 -6.20 27.98 -33.82
CA GLY A 1024 -6.39 29.22 -34.59
C GLY A 1024 -5.11 29.88 -35.13
N ALA A 1025 -3.94 29.21 -35.09
CA ALA A 1025 -2.76 29.73 -35.78
C ALA A 1025 -3.03 29.78 -37.29
N ASP A 1026 -3.13 31.02 -37.81
CA ASP A 1026 -3.22 31.30 -39.24
C ASP A 1026 -1.88 30.96 -39.93
N ALA A 1027 -1.99 30.45 -41.17
CA ALA A 1027 -0.88 29.93 -41.98
C ALA A 1027 0.22 30.97 -42.24
#